data_AF-A0A1A8LAD3-F1
#
_entry.id   AF-A0A1A8LAD3-F1
#
_cell.length_a   1.000
_cell.length_b   1.000
_cell.length_c   1.000
_cell.angle_alpha   90.00
_cell.angle_beta   90.00
_cell.angle_gamma   90.00
#
_symmetry.space_group_name_H-M   'P 1'
#
loop_
_entity.id
_entity.type
_entity.pdbx_description
1 polymer ?
#
loop_
_entity_poly.entity_id
_entity_poly.type
_entity_poly.pdbx_seq_one_letter_code
_entity_poly.pdbx_strand_id
1 'polypeptide(L)'
;MAAQMGHGNTFPFSFHLWTFFSMALITLLTQVRCFNLDTTHTLHKLGDRYTFFGFSVALHQQLNPESQSWILVGAPQAAGRGLLKGSRPGALFRCPITPEEYDCERVDIDEDISLHRESKDNQWLGVTVKSQGIGGKVVTCAHLYELRQRVSQSSETRDPIGRCYVLSDDLTKRDELDGGEWKFCEGRPQGHEQFGFCQQGLSVSFTPDNNFILFGAPGTYNWKGLLFMASAVEDALLYKTLEPSKRPTPFEDVAHNSYLGFSVDSAMGIMSLGELTFLAGAPRANHTGAVVLLKKDNMHRLVPQHIFWGEELASSFGYSVTAADLNKDGWTDLIVGAPNFFDRKAEIGGAVYVYLNPFGHWDDQARPIRLNGTYDSMFGMTVSNIGDLDQDGYGDIAVGAPFDGDGKVFIYRGSDSGIETKPAQVLDGSDFDVRRFGYSISGGLDIDENQYPDVAIGSLNDSVVLFRSQPVIHVIREISINPQYIDLQHFNCKGRDGVCIDVQACFTFTAHPEHYSPHITLVVHFEADTERRKLGLPHRMTFLGRSSLEPEYTQTEEVELHRQRHPACITAVFQLHENIRDKLRPISLAITHTIKPVPPRRHNGKRLQRLPPVLSLTPSNTLHSEVNFLREGCGSDKICQSNLKLRFQFGTRPHNTDFFTPLPKDEGGVQVLSLSDQRLVVLEIIITNLPSDPLYPEEDGDDAHAAQLLITLPNTLSYAGSRVPTQMRCQANQNGSQVECDLGNPVKRNAKLKFTINLSTANITTETTELTADLLLTTISEQSDLDPITAYAKVVIELPLSVSGLARPHQLFFSGTVKGESAMTSLEDIGSPVDLEFVVTNPGKALQTLGSAFLNIMWPNELANGKWLVYPANLTFLGHPDTQCTPAGTLNPLKLQSASPAGSSLPADQRAGRARRFHPEEEDQVMTKSSNGRTTPAVAASERRKSLKLDCLLGSARCVLFQCPLHSFTGQAVLKIHARLWNGSFIEEFPSVSALELLVRANITVKSSIKHLVLREAAAQIPVMIYPEPGLADQYWIPWWIILIAILAGILLLTLLVCLLWKCGFFQRGHHKDKLPQYHAVKIPRELRPQFQTEKSGCVHKKEWATHWSDGTL
;
A
#
# COMPACT_ATOMS: atom_id res chain seq x y z
N MET A 1 -7.40 32.23 -65.79
CA MET A 1 -8.83 32.05 -66.12
C MET A 1 -9.22 30.68 -65.62
N ALA A 2 -10.18 30.48 -64.72
CA ALA A 2 -11.12 31.40 -64.10
C ALA A 2 -11.53 30.90 -62.69
N ALA A 3 -11.87 31.84 -61.80
CA ALA A 3 -12.50 31.62 -60.50
C ALA A 3 -13.90 30.97 -60.67
N GLN A 4 -14.61 30.41 -59.69
CA GLN A 4 -14.85 30.84 -58.30
C GLN A 4 -15.75 29.80 -57.61
N MET A 5 -15.53 29.48 -56.32
CA MET A 5 -16.53 29.44 -55.22
C MET A 5 -15.99 28.62 -54.04
N GLY A 6 -15.93 29.26 -52.87
CA GLY A 6 -15.49 28.68 -51.62
C GLY A 6 -16.63 28.44 -50.64
N HIS A 7 -16.36 27.58 -49.66
CA HIS A 7 -16.97 27.58 -48.33
C HIS A 7 -15.86 27.30 -47.31
N GLY A 8 -15.78 28.16 -46.30
CA GLY A 8 -14.75 28.13 -45.27
C GLY A 8 -15.02 27.13 -44.17
N ASN A 9 -13.98 26.88 -43.37
CA ASN A 9 -14.09 26.58 -41.95
C ASN A 9 -12.77 26.97 -41.26
N THR A 10 -12.89 27.88 -40.31
CA THR A 10 -11.88 28.36 -39.37
C THR A 10 -11.88 27.51 -38.11
N PHE A 11 -10.74 26.96 -37.67
CA PHE A 11 -10.48 26.46 -36.29
C PHE A 11 -8.94 26.30 -36.07
N PRO A 12 -8.41 26.30 -34.82
CA PRO A 12 -7.66 27.44 -34.31
C PRO A 12 -6.16 27.19 -34.08
N PHE A 13 -5.44 28.31 -33.99
CA PHE A 13 -4.00 28.52 -33.77
C PHE A 13 -3.46 28.05 -32.38
N SER A 14 -3.97 26.97 -31.78
CA SER A 14 -3.61 26.58 -30.40
C SER A 14 -2.77 25.29 -30.26
N PHE A 15 -2.44 24.59 -31.36
CA PHE A 15 -1.71 23.31 -31.30
C PHE A 15 -0.18 23.43 -31.44
N HIS A 16 0.33 24.57 -31.91
CA HIS A 16 1.77 24.79 -32.09
C HIS A 16 2.48 25.32 -30.83
N LEU A 17 1.76 25.87 -29.85
CA LEU A 17 2.36 26.35 -28.61
C LEU A 17 2.62 25.21 -27.61
N TRP A 18 1.76 24.19 -27.61
CA TRP A 18 1.88 23.05 -26.69
C TRP A 18 3.00 22.07 -27.09
N THR A 19 3.23 21.90 -28.39
CA THR A 19 4.32 21.06 -28.92
C THR A 19 5.69 21.70 -28.70
N PHE A 20 5.81 23.03 -28.77
CA PHE A 20 7.04 23.75 -28.38
C PHE A 20 7.29 23.73 -26.87
N PHE A 21 6.24 23.83 -26.05
CA PHE A 21 6.38 23.75 -24.58
C PHE A 21 6.74 22.35 -24.10
N SER A 22 6.21 21.29 -24.74
CA SER A 22 6.58 19.90 -24.44
C SER A 22 8.00 19.56 -24.90
N MET A 23 8.46 20.07 -26.04
CA MET A 23 9.85 19.87 -26.49
C MET A 23 10.84 20.57 -25.56
N ALA A 24 10.53 21.80 -25.12
CA ALA A 24 11.39 22.57 -24.21
C ALA A 24 11.45 21.97 -22.79
N LEU A 25 10.36 21.34 -22.33
CA LEU A 25 10.31 20.66 -21.03
C LEU A 25 11.05 19.30 -21.05
N ILE A 26 11.10 18.62 -22.20
CA ILE A 26 11.86 17.37 -22.35
C ILE A 26 13.36 17.66 -22.50
N THR A 27 13.76 18.77 -23.14
CA THR A 27 15.18 19.19 -23.20
C THR A 27 15.75 19.66 -21.86
N LEU A 28 14.90 19.99 -20.88
CA LEU A 28 15.35 20.34 -19.52
C LEU A 28 15.50 19.11 -18.60
N LEU A 29 15.08 17.92 -19.03
CA LEU A 29 15.10 16.69 -18.22
C LEU A 29 16.18 15.67 -18.63
N THR A 30 17.03 16.01 -19.60
CA THR A 30 18.23 15.24 -19.95
C THR A 30 19.47 16.09 -19.72
N GLN A 31 19.74 16.47 -18.47
CA GLN A 31 21.14 16.64 -18.09
C GLN A 31 21.73 15.23 -18.03
N VAL A 32 22.32 14.81 -19.15
CA VAL A 32 23.30 13.73 -19.17
C VAL A 32 24.29 14.07 -18.06
N ARG A 33 24.36 13.22 -17.04
CA ARG A 33 25.37 13.36 -15.99
C ARG A 33 26.72 13.11 -16.67
N CYS A 34 27.38 14.17 -17.10
CA CYS A 34 28.73 14.07 -17.62
C CYS A 34 29.64 13.75 -16.43
N PHE A 35 30.22 12.56 -16.44
CA PHE A 35 31.19 12.10 -15.44
C PHE A 35 32.38 13.05 -15.42
N ASN A 36 33.14 13.06 -16.52
CA ASN A 36 34.15 14.08 -16.80
C ASN A 36 34.66 14.11 -18.25
N LEU A 37 34.28 13.18 -19.13
CA LEU A 37 34.64 13.30 -20.55
C LEU A 37 33.80 14.39 -21.22
N ASP A 38 34.47 15.35 -21.87
CA ASP A 38 33.79 16.44 -22.57
C ASP A 38 33.11 15.93 -23.84
N THR A 39 31.78 16.07 -23.90
CA THR A 39 30.96 15.75 -25.07
C THR A 39 30.64 16.98 -25.92
N THR A 40 31.07 18.18 -25.50
CA THR A 40 30.72 19.43 -26.19
C THR A 40 31.79 19.95 -27.15
N HIS A 41 33.09 19.74 -26.85
CA HIS A 41 34.23 20.14 -27.68
C HIS A 41 35.11 18.94 -28.03
N THR A 42 34.48 17.88 -28.58
CA THR A 42 35.15 16.69 -29.12
C THR A 42 35.94 17.03 -30.39
N LEU A 43 37.01 16.27 -30.66
CA LEU A 43 37.74 16.38 -31.93
C LEU A 43 37.38 15.21 -32.84
N HIS A 44 36.94 15.50 -34.06
CA HIS A 44 36.55 14.50 -35.04
C HIS A 44 37.64 14.38 -36.09
N LYS A 45 38.03 13.15 -36.43
CA LYS A 45 38.96 12.84 -37.51
C LYS A 45 38.29 11.91 -38.51
N LEU A 46 38.29 12.29 -39.78
CA LEU A 46 37.58 11.60 -40.85
C LEU A 46 38.58 11.05 -41.87
N GLY A 47 38.36 9.79 -42.26
CA GLY A 47 39.11 9.12 -43.32
C GLY A 47 38.37 9.06 -44.64
N ASP A 48 39.05 8.52 -45.65
CA ASP A 48 38.42 8.21 -46.93
C ASP A 48 37.35 7.12 -46.76
N ARG A 49 36.28 7.21 -47.55
CA ARG A 49 35.16 6.26 -47.47
C ARG A 49 35.58 4.83 -47.81
N TYR A 50 35.02 3.87 -47.07
CA TYR A 50 35.24 2.44 -47.22
C TYR A 50 36.71 2.04 -47.06
N THR A 51 37.42 2.70 -46.14
CA THR A 51 38.80 2.35 -45.77
C THR A 51 38.89 1.69 -44.40
N PHE A 52 37.79 1.68 -43.66
CA PHE A 52 37.70 1.34 -42.23
C PHE A 52 38.67 2.16 -41.40
N PHE A 53 38.80 3.46 -41.72
CA PHE A 53 39.53 4.38 -40.90
C PHE A 53 38.90 4.44 -39.49
N GLY A 54 39.66 4.10 -38.46
CA GLY A 54 39.14 3.92 -37.09
C GLY A 54 38.93 2.45 -36.69
N PHE A 55 39.30 1.49 -37.55
CA PHE A 55 39.27 0.06 -37.22
C PHE A 55 40.14 -0.26 -35.99
N SER A 56 41.29 0.38 -35.89
CA SER A 56 42.14 0.38 -34.69
C SER A 56 42.64 1.79 -34.42
N VAL A 57 42.78 2.14 -33.14
CA VAL A 57 43.19 3.47 -32.70
C VAL A 57 44.20 3.32 -31.57
N ALA A 58 45.20 4.22 -31.52
CA ALA A 58 46.11 4.35 -30.40
C ALA A 58 46.46 5.82 -30.16
N LEU A 59 46.48 6.24 -28.91
CA LEU A 59 47.06 7.52 -28.50
C LEU A 59 48.58 7.38 -28.38
N HIS A 60 49.31 8.40 -28.81
CA HIS A 60 50.77 8.39 -28.81
C HIS A 60 51.32 9.79 -28.60
N GLN A 61 52.39 9.89 -27.83
CA GLN A 61 53.09 11.16 -27.60
C GLN A 61 54.54 11.00 -28.01
N GLN A 62 54.86 11.62 -29.14
CA GLN A 62 56.21 11.72 -29.65
C GLN A 62 57.01 12.68 -28.77
N LEU A 63 58.25 12.35 -28.40
CA LEU A 63 59.17 13.26 -27.71
C LEU A 63 60.27 13.79 -28.61
N ASN A 64 60.71 13.01 -29.60
CA ASN A 64 61.81 13.36 -30.50
C ASN A 64 61.34 13.34 -31.97
N PRO A 65 61.73 14.29 -32.84
CA PRO A 65 62.60 15.44 -32.56
C PRO A 65 61.92 16.57 -31.77
N GLU A 66 60.59 16.64 -31.81
CA GLU A 66 59.78 17.60 -31.04
C GLU A 66 58.64 16.88 -30.34
N SER A 67 58.22 17.41 -29.19
CA SER A 67 57.12 16.89 -28.40
C SER A 67 55.80 17.12 -29.12
N GLN A 68 55.09 16.05 -29.48
CA GLN A 68 53.81 16.15 -30.17
C GLN A 68 52.89 14.97 -29.86
N SER A 69 51.63 15.26 -29.57
CA SER A 69 50.59 14.25 -29.36
C SER A 69 49.91 13.91 -30.69
N TRP A 70 49.63 12.63 -30.88
CA TRP A 70 49.05 12.07 -32.11
C TRP A 70 47.93 11.09 -31.79
N ILE A 71 46.89 11.10 -32.62
CA ILE A 71 45.96 9.97 -32.73
C ILE A 71 46.47 9.11 -33.89
N LEU A 72 46.85 7.87 -33.60
CA LEU A 72 47.24 6.90 -34.61
C LEU A 72 46.00 6.10 -35.01
N VAL A 73 45.73 6.03 -36.32
CA VAL A 73 44.51 5.43 -36.85
C VAL A 73 44.84 4.40 -37.91
N GLY A 74 44.43 3.16 -37.66
CA GLY A 74 44.49 2.08 -38.62
C GLY A 74 43.33 2.14 -39.62
N ALA A 75 43.64 1.96 -40.90
CA ALA A 75 42.67 1.92 -42.00
C ALA A 75 42.98 0.72 -42.92
N PRO A 76 42.54 -0.51 -42.55
CA PRO A 76 42.95 -1.74 -43.21
C PRO A 76 42.52 -1.87 -44.68
N GLN A 77 41.56 -1.07 -45.14
CA GLN A 77 41.07 -1.06 -46.52
C GLN A 77 41.47 0.20 -47.30
N ALA A 78 42.41 0.99 -46.76
CA ALA A 78 42.96 2.15 -47.44
C ALA A 78 43.62 1.79 -48.78
N ALA A 79 43.45 2.68 -49.76
CA ALA A 79 43.99 2.49 -51.10
C ALA A 79 45.53 2.47 -51.11
N GLY A 80 46.08 1.66 -52.02
CA GLY A 80 47.53 1.59 -52.25
C GLY A 80 48.06 2.79 -53.05
N ARG A 81 49.32 3.16 -52.78
CA ARG A 81 50.09 4.17 -53.53
C ARG A 81 51.17 3.49 -54.38
N GLY A 82 51.79 4.25 -55.30
CA GLY A 82 52.91 3.75 -56.12
C GLY A 82 52.56 2.50 -56.93
N LEU A 83 53.36 1.44 -56.75
CA LEU A 83 53.19 0.13 -57.42
C LEU A 83 51.92 -0.63 -56.98
N LEU A 84 51.33 -0.26 -55.85
CA LEU A 84 50.12 -0.84 -55.29
C LEU A 84 48.84 -0.10 -55.72
N LYS A 85 48.95 0.87 -56.64
CA LYS A 85 47.79 1.64 -57.12
C LYS A 85 46.76 0.71 -57.76
N GLY A 86 45.52 0.75 -57.27
CA GLY A 86 44.43 -0.14 -57.69
C GLY A 86 44.20 -1.34 -56.77
N SER A 87 45.06 -1.55 -55.77
CA SER A 87 44.89 -2.54 -54.69
C SER A 87 44.49 -1.85 -53.37
N ARG A 88 44.09 -2.65 -52.37
CA ARG A 88 43.73 -2.18 -51.00
C ARG A 88 44.63 -2.83 -49.94
N PRO A 89 45.89 -2.37 -49.81
CA PRO A 89 46.83 -2.92 -48.86
C PRO A 89 46.59 -2.47 -47.41
N GLY A 90 45.79 -1.42 -47.18
CA GLY A 90 45.65 -0.80 -45.86
C GLY A 90 46.76 0.21 -45.54
N ALA A 91 46.62 0.89 -44.40
CA ALA A 91 47.52 1.97 -43.97
C ALA A 91 47.44 2.26 -42.47
N LEU A 92 48.49 2.93 -41.99
CA LEU A 92 48.49 3.69 -40.73
C LEU A 92 48.42 5.18 -41.06
N PHE A 93 47.61 5.92 -40.30
CA PHE A 93 47.56 7.37 -40.31
C PHE A 93 47.95 7.94 -38.95
N ARG A 94 48.53 9.13 -38.95
CA ARG A 94 48.75 9.97 -37.76
C ARG A 94 47.93 11.24 -37.90
N CYS A 95 47.13 11.56 -36.89
CA CYS A 95 46.28 12.75 -36.87
C CYS A 95 46.74 13.69 -35.77
N PRO A 96 46.98 14.97 -36.07
CA PRO A 96 47.34 15.95 -35.06
C PRO A 96 46.14 16.27 -34.13
N ILE A 97 46.42 16.72 -32.91
CA ILE A 97 45.39 17.14 -31.94
C ILE A 97 44.90 18.56 -32.29
N THR A 98 44.00 18.62 -33.26
CA THR A 98 43.50 19.85 -33.88
C THR A 98 42.00 19.72 -34.20
N PRO A 99 41.24 20.83 -34.27
CA PRO A 99 39.82 20.80 -34.64
C PRO A 99 39.53 20.44 -36.10
N GLU A 100 40.54 20.47 -36.98
CA GLU A 100 40.39 20.15 -38.40
C GLU A 100 40.07 18.65 -38.60
N GLU A 101 39.06 18.33 -39.42
CA GLU A 101 38.56 16.95 -39.57
C GLU A 101 39.39 16.08 -40.53
N TYR A 102 40.02 16.67 -41.55
CA TYR A 102 40.68 15.98 -42.67
C TYR A 102 42.18 16.29 -42.78
N ASP A 103 42.86 16.39 -41.64
CA ASP A 103 44.29 16.72 -41.56
C ASP A 103 45.18 15.54 -41.13
N CYS A 104 44.62 14.33 -41.14
CA CYS A 104 45.38 13.11 -40.88
C CYS A 104 46.34 12.78 -42.02
N GLU A 105 47.59 12.48 -41.67
CA GLU A 105 48.65 12.14 -42.61
C GLU A 105 48.88 10.63 -42.63
N ARG A 106 49.10 10.07 -43.82
CA ARG A 106 49.50 8.66 -43.95
C ARG A 106 50.95 8.50 -43.50
N VAL A 107 51.23 7.48 -42.70
CA VAL A 107 52.60 7.10 -42.31
C VAL A 107 53.23 6.23 -43.39
N ASP A 108 54.43 6.59 -43.82
CA ASP A 108 55.18 5.88 -44.86
C ASP A 108 55.89 4.65 -44.28
N ILE A 109 55.22 3.50 -44.37
CA ILE A 109 55.72 2.23 -43.81
C ILE A 109 56.26 1.32 -44.91
N ASP A 110 55.47 1.00 -45.93
CA ASP A 110 55.85 -0.02 -46.92
C ASP A 110 55.21 0.28 -48.28
N GLU A 111 56.04 0.70 -49.24
CA GLU A 111 55.63 1.05 -50.60
C GLU A 111 56.17 0.09 -51.68
N ASP A 112 57.13 -0.77 -51.33
CA ASP A 112 57.72 -1.73 -52.25
C ASP A 112 56.83 -2.96 -52.42
N ILE A 113 56.95 -3.72 -53.50
CA ILE A 113 56.28 -5.04 -53.63
C ILE A 113 57.06 -5.97 -54.53
N SER A 114 57.26 -7.21 -54.09
CA SER A 114 57.79 -8.29 -54.92
C SER A 114 56.70 -9.23 -55.41
N LEU A 115 56.12 -8.97 -56.59
CA LEU A 115 55.03 -9.78 -57.16
C LEU A 115 55.36 -11.28 -57.34
N HIS A 116 56.64 -11.64 -57.32
CA HIS A 116 57.11 -13.03 -57.41
C HIS A 116 57.19 -13.75 -56.06
N ARG A 117 57.01 -13.03 -54.94
CA ARG A 117 57.17 -13.56 -53.58
C ARG A 117 56.01 -13.23 -52.65
N GLU A 118 55.24 -12.18 -52.92
CA GLU A 118 54.19 -11.71 -52.01
C GLU A 118 52.97 -11.11 -52.73
N SER A 119 51.87 -11.02 -51.99
CA SER A 119 50.69 -10.24 -52.34
C SER A 119 50.32 -9.33 -51.17
N LYS A 120 50.35 -8.02 -51.42
CA LYS A 120 49.94 -7.01 -50.43
C LYS A 120 48.49 -6.55 -50.60
N ASP A 121 47.80 -6.99 -51.65
CA ASP A 121 46.38 -6.68 -51.81
C ASP A 121 45.56 -7.38 -50.72
N ASN A 122 44.67 -6.64 -50.05
CA ASN A 122 43.86 -7.12 -48.92
C ASN A 122 44.68 -7.72 -47.76
N GLN A 123 45.91 -7.25 -47.54
CA GLN A 123 46.71 -7.67 -46.37
C GLN A 123 46.23 -7.08 -45.03
N TRP A 124 45.40 -6.03 -45.09
CA TRP A 124 44.85 -5.30 -43.94
C TRP A 124 45.90 -4.64 -43.04
N LEU A 125 46.83 -3.87 -43.62
CA LEU A 125 47.75 -3.05 -42.82
C LEU A 125 46.98 -2.01 -42.00
N GLY A 126 47.21 -1.95 -40.70
CA GLY A 126 46.44 -1.12 -39.77
C GLY A 126 45.26 -1.85 -39.12
N VAL A 127 45.15 -3.18 -39.27
CA VAL A 127 44.18 -3.99 -38.51
C VAL A 127 44.39 -3.86 -37.00
N THR A 128 45.65 -3.72 -36.59
CA THR A 128 46.06 -3.53 -35.20
C THR A 128 47.06 -2.39 -35.18
N VAL A 129 46.87 -1.48 -34.24
CA VAL A 129 47.79 -0.39 -33.93
C VAL A 129 47.89 -0.33 -32.41
N LYS A 130 49.11 -0.36 -31.88
CA LYS A 130 49.40 -0.17 -30.45
C LYS A 130 50.59 0.75 -30.29
N SER A 131 50.59 1.50 -29.20
CA SER A 131 51.59 2.48 -28.82
C SER A 131 52.10 2.15 -27.42
N GLN A 132 53.39 2.31 -27.17
CA GLN A 132 53.96 2.28 -25.81
C GLN A 132 53.66 3.56 -25.00
N GLY A 133 52.94 4.52 -25.58
CA GLY A 133 52.60 5.79 -24.95
C GLY A 133 53.65 6.86 -25.24
N ILE A 134 54.19 7.46 -24.18
CA ILE A 134 55.07 8.63 -24.24
C ILE A 134 56.50 8.24 -24.62
N GLY A 135 57.03 8.78 -25.71
CA GLY A 135 58.41 8.56 -26.14
C GLY A 135 58.72 7.13 -26.59
N GLY A 136 57.68 6.31 -26.80
CA GLY A 136 57.77 4.87 -26.97
C GLY A 136 57.60 4.40 -28.41
N LYS A 137 57.78 3.10 -28.65
CA LYS A 137 57.58 2.49 -29.97
C LYS A 137 56.11 2.32 -30.31
N VAL A 138 55.83 2.23 -31.61
CA VAL A 138 54.50 1.96 -32.16
C VAL A 138 54.56 0.69 -32.99
N VAL A 139 53.55 -0.16 -32.87
CA VAL A 139 53.45 -1.38 -33.68
C VAL A 139 52.17 -1.38 -34.50
N THR A 140 52.28 -1.72 -35.78
CA THR A 140 51.13 -1.93 -36.66
C THR A 140 51.29 -3.17 -37.52
N CYS A 141 50.19 -3.87 -37.77
CA CYS A 141 50.21 -5.18 -38.41
C CYS A 141 49.29 -5.28 -39.62
N ALA A 142 49.56 -6.31 -40.43
CA ALA A 142 48.80 -6.75 -41.60
C ALA A 142 48.62 -8.27 -41.51
N HIS A 143 47.64 -8.71 -40.73
CA HIS A 143 47.42 -10.12 -40.41
C HIS A 143 47.02 -11.00 -41.61
N LEU A 144 46.55 -10.42 -42.72
CA LEU A 144 46.23 -11.13 -43.96
C LEU A 144 47.34 -11.03 -45.02
N TYR A 145 48.52 -10.54 -44.64
CA TYR A 145 49.67 -10.54 -45.53
C TYR A 145 49.98 -11.94 -46.04
N GLU A 146 50.10 -12.03 -47.36
CA GLU A 146 50.18 -13.29 -48.08
C GLU A 146 51.56 -13.47 -48.71
N LEU A 147 52.20 -14.58 -48.34
CA LEU A 147 53.43 -15.05 -48.95
C LEU A 147 53.08 -15.99 -50.12
N ARG A 148 53.71 -15.76 -51.27
CA ARG A 148 53.52 -16.56 -52.47
C ARG A 148 54.76 -17.38 -52.75
N GLN A 149 54.57 -18.68 -53.02
CA GLN A 149 55.65 -19.56 -53.43
C GLN A 149 55.34 -20.20 -54.77
N ARG A 150 56.38 -20.45 -55.58
CA ARG A 150 56.27 -21.06 -56.92
C ARG A 150 55.31 -20.29 -57.83
N VAL A 151 55.39 -18.95 -57.80
CA VAL A 151 54.52 -18.05 -58.56
C VAL A 151 54.53 -18.41 -60.04
N SER A 152 53.34 -18.42 -60.66
CA SER A 152 53.14 -18.79 -62.08
C SER A 152 53.42 -20.26 -62.41
N GLN A 153 53.45 -21.14 -61.40
CA GLN A 153 53.46 -22.60 -61.57
C GLN A 153 52.12 -23.19 -61.11
N SER A 154 51.76 -24.39 -61.59
CA SER A 154 50.53 -25.08 -61.18
C SER A 154 50.50 -25.47 -59.68
N SER A 155 51.66 -25.42 -59.02
CA SER A 155 51.84 -25.71 -57.59
C SER A 155 52.05 -24.45 -56.75
N GLU A 156 51.61 -23.29 -57.26
CA GLU A 156 51.64 -22.02 -56.52
C GLU A 156 50.85 -22.14 -55.22
N THR A 157 51.47 -21.78 -54.10
CA THR A 157 50.81 -21.68 -52.80
C THR A 157 50.76 -20.23 -52.35
N ARG A 158 49.69 -19.90 -51.62
CA ARG A 158 49.39 -18.57 -51.10
C ARG A 158 49.10 -18.72 -49.61
N ASP A 159 50.06 -18.33 -48.79
CA ASP A 159 50.04 -18.54 -47.34
C ASP A 159 49.78 -17.21 -46.63
N PRO A 160 48.60 -16.97 -46.04
CA PRO A 160 48.32 -15.78 -45.24
C PRO A 160 49.02 -15.88 -43.87
N ILE A 161 50.32 -15.62 -43.88
CA ILE A 161 51.16 -15.73 -42.68
C ILE A 161 50.99 -14.55 -41.74
N GLY A 162 50.65 -13.35 -42.26
CA GLY A 162 50.63 -12.10 -41.50
C GLY A 162 52.02 -11.47 -41.31
N ARG A 163 52.06 -10.17 -41.01
CA ARG A 163 53.31 -9.43 -40.74
C ARG A 163 53.06 -8.20 -39.86
N CYS A 164 54.10 -7.70 -39.20
CA CYS A 164 54.04 -6.48 -38.40
C CYS A 164 55.23 -5.55 -38.65
N TYR A 165 55.04 -4.27 -38.34
CA TYR A 165 56.06 -3.23 -38.34
C TYR A 165 56.12 -2.61 -36.96
N VAL A 166 57.33 -2.53 -36.40
CA VAL A 166 57.60 -1.79 -35.18
C VAL A 166 58.30 -0.50 -35.60
N LEU A 167 57.72 0.64 -35.29
CA LEU A 167 58.20 1.99 -35.63
C LEU A 167 58.78 2.64 -34.38
N SER A 168 59.74 3.54 -34.57
CA SER A 168 60.26 4.41 -33.51
C SER A 168 59.22 5.44 -33.06
N ASP A 169 59.56 6.19 -32.02
CA ASP A 169 58.78 7.31 -31.45
C ASP A 169 58.31 8.34 -32.50
N ASP A 170 59.14 8.63 -33.51
CA ASP A 170 58.79 9.56 -34.61
C ASP A 170 58.07 8.88 -35.79
N LEU A 171 57.61 7.64 -35.60
CA LEU A 171 56.93 6.82 -36.60
C LEU A 171 57.80 6.46 -37.83
N THR A 172 59.12 6.56 -37.71
CA THR A 172 60.07 6.21 -38.79
C THR A 172 60.67 4.81 -38.61
N LYS A 173 61.42 4.36 -39.63
CA LYS A 173 62.23 3.14 -39.61
C LYS A 173 63.70 3.53 -39.58
N ARG A 174 64.44 3.12 -38.55
CA ARG A 174 65.85 3.44 -38.34
C ARG A 174 66.76 2.19 -38.42
N ASP A 175 66.43 1.09 -37.73
CA ASP A 175 67.21 -0.16 -37.63
C ASP A 175 66.30 -1.43 -37.55
N GLU A 176 66.86 -2.67 -37.48
CA GLU A 176 66.08 -3.93 -37.41
C GLU A 176 65.22 -4.06 -36.13
N LEU A 177 65.69 -3.50 -34.99
CA LEU A 177 64.92 -3.37 -33.74
C LEU A 177 63.99 -2.14 -33.72
N ASP A 178 64.29 -1.14 -34.54
CA ASP A 178 63.61 0.16 -34.65
C ASP A 178 63.17 0.39 -36.11
N GLY A 179 62.12 -0.28 -36.60
CA GLY A 179 61.69 -0.17 -37.99
C GLY A 179 61.65 -1.48 -38.77
N GLY A 180 62.11 -2.58 -38.17
CA GLY A 180 62.15 -3.90 -38.79
C GLY A 180 60.78 -4.44 -39.19
N GLU A 181 60.77 -5.27 -40.23
CA GLU A 181 59.62 -6.08 -40.63
C GLU A 181 59.63 -7.41 -39.85
N TRP A 182 58.58 -7.68 -39.09
CA TRP A 182 58.53 -8.84 -38.19
C TRP A 182 57.61 -9.90 -38.78
N LYS A 183 58.19 -11.07 -39.13
CA LYS A 183 57.53 -12.21 -39.79
C LYS A 183 57.95 -13.54 -39.18
N PHE A 184 57.49 -13.82 -37.96
CA PHE A 184 57.80 -15.05 -37.24
C PHE A 184 57.37 -16.33 -37.97
N CYS A 185 56.33 -16.25 -38.79
CA CYS A 185 55.78 -17.40 -39.52
C CYS A 185 56.41 -17.65 -40.89
N GLU A 186 57.24 -16.73 -41.40
CA GLU A 186 57.98 -16.91 -42.65
C GLU A 186 59.06 -17.99 -42.50
N GLY A 187 59.26 -18.81 -43.54
CA GLY A 187 60.28 -19.86 -43.57
C GLY A 187 59.95 -21.13 -42.75
N ARG A 188 58.73 -21.22 -42.20
CA ARG A 188 58.24 -22.39 -41.44
C ARG A 188 57.44 -23.36 -42.31
N PRO A 189 57.18 -24.60 -41.84
CA PRO A 189 56.34 -25.57 -42.55
C PRO A 189 54.96 -24.99 -42.90
N GLN A 190 54.57 -25.17 -44.16
CA GLN A 190 53.33 -24.68 -44.74
C GLN A 190 52.14 -25.59 -44.38
N GLY A 191 50.93 -25.15 -44.76
CA GLY A 191 49.69 -25.89 -44.51
C GLY A 191 48.91 -25.34 -43.31
N HIS A 192 47.62 -25.66 -43.26
CA HIS A 192 46.73 -25.23 -42.18
C HIS A 192 47.05 -25.93 -40.86
N GLU A 193 47.65 -27.12 -40.93
CA GLU A 193 48.14 -27.92 -39.82
C GLU A 193 49.45 -27.40 -39.20
N GLN A 194 50.08 -26.38 -39.81
CA GLN A 194 51.33 -25.75 -39.37
C GLN A 194 51.19 -24.22 -39.38
N PHE A 195 51.98 -23.50 -40.22
CA PHE A 195 52.09 -22.04 -40.19
C PHE A 195 51.52 -21.34 -41.44
N GLY A 196 50.96 -22.08 -42.40
CA GLY A 196 50.46 -21.50 -43.67
C GLY A 196 49.35 -20.47 -43.48
N PHE A 197 48.57 -20.59 -42.40
CA PHE A 197 47.50 -19.65 -42.04
C PHE A 197 47.77 -18.91 -40.74
N CYS A 198 49.04 -18.65 -40.42
CA CYS A 198 49.45 -18.11 -39.12
C CYS A 198 48.69 -16.85 -38.68
N GLN A 199 48.41 -15.93 -39.61
CA GLN A 199 47.75 -14.66 -39.35
C GLN A 199 48.33 -13.87 -38.16
N GLN A 200 49.68 -13.83 -38.07
CA GLN A 200 50.33 -13.09 -36.98
C GLN A 200 49.96 -11.61 -37.01
N GLY A 201 49.83 -11.03 -35.82
CA GLY A 201 49.51 -9.61 -35.67
C GLY A 201 48.04 -9.29 -35.85
N LEU A 202 47.14 -10.28 -35.71
CA LEU A 202 45.72 -10.01 -35.48
C LEU A 202 45.52 -9.23 -34.17
N SER A 203 46.32 -9.57 -33.16
CA SER A 203 46.39 -8.86 -31.89
C SER A 203 47.83 -8.66 -31.48
N VAL A 204 48.10 -7.53 -30.84
CA VAL A 204 49.41 -7.15 -30.32
C VAL A 204 49.22 -6.40 -29.01
N SER A 205 50.14 -6.56 -28.07
CA SER A 205 50.24 -5.71 -26.88
C SER A 205 51.71 -5.52 -26.48
N PHE A 206 51.99 -4.37 -25.87
CA PHE A 206 53.29 -4.10 -25.25
C PHE A 206 53.24 -4.50 -23.77
N THR A 207 54.36 -4.97 -23.24
CA THR A 207 54.45 -5.23 -21.82
C THR A 207 54.60 -3.92 -21.02
N PRO A 208 54.05 -3.82 -19.80
CA PRO A 208 54.13 -2.60 -19.00
C PRO A 208 55.57 -2.16 -18.66
N ASP A 209 56.52 -3.10 -18.65
CA ASP A 209 57.95 -2.84 -18.46
C ASP A 209 58.66 -2.37 -19.75
N ASN A 210 57.93 -2.24 -20.86
CA ASN A 210 58.40 -1.83 -22.19
C ASN A 210 59.49 -2.70 -22.83
N ASN A 211 59.75 -3.89 -22.27
CA ASN A 211 60.84 -4.76 -22.72
C ASN A 211 60.43 -5.73 -23.84
N PHE A 212 59.15 -6.10 -23.91
CA PHE A 212 58.66 -7.13 -24.83
C PHE A 212 57.40 -6.70 -25.58
N ILE A 213 57.21 -7.33 -26.75
CA ILE A 213 56.02 -7.19 -27.57
C ILE A 213 55.39 -8.59 -27.73
N LEU A 214 54.10 -8.70 -27.44
CA LEU A 214 53.32 -9.92 -27.59
C LEU A 214 52.54 -9.89 -28.91
N PHE A 215 52.64 -10.96 -29.71
CA PHE A 215 51.95 -11.10 -30.99
C PHE A 215 51.06 -12.33 -30.98
N GLY A 216 49.77 -12.15 -31.27
CA GLY A 216 48.82 -13.23 -31.48
C GLY A 216 48.87 -13.78 -32.90
N ALA A 217 48.82 -15.11 -33.03
CA ALA A 217 48.83 -15.85 -34.30
C ALA A 217 47.79 -16.99 -34.28
N PRO A 218 46.49 -16.67 -34.32
CA PRO A 218 45.40 -17.62 -34.02
C PRO A 218 45.21 -18.72 -35.07
N GLY A 219 45.70 -18.54 -36.30
CA GLY A 219 45.49 -19.52 -37.38
C GLY A 219 46.57 -20.61 -37.49
N THR A 220 47.54 -20.62 -36.57
CA THR A 220 48.55 -21.69 -36.48
C THR A 220 47.98 -23.00 -35.96
N TYR A 221 48.52 -24.12 -36.43
CA TYR A 221 48.19 -25.49 -35.99
C TYR A 221 46.69 -25.80 -35.98
N ASN A 222 46.05 -25.89 -37.16
CA ASN A 222 44.60 -26.08 -37.32
C ASN A 222 43.80 -25.10 -36.45
N TRP A 223 44.17 -23.82 -36.53
CA TRP A 223 43.55 -22.76 -35.75
C TRP A 223 43.54 -22.98 -34.23
N LYS A 224 44.50 -23.76 -33.70
CA LYS A 224 44.75 -23.78 -32.25
C LYS A 224 45.15 -22.37 -31.80
N GLY A 225 46.08 -21.76 -32.53
CA GLY A 225 46.68 -20.48 -32.21
C GLY A 225 47.97 -20.57 -31.39
N LEU A 226 48.80 -19.54 -31.52
CA LEU A 226 50.07 -19.37 -30.80
C LEU A 226 50.25 -17.91 -30.39
N LEU A 227 51.14 -17.70 -29.43
CA LEU A 227 51.71 -16.39 -29.15
C LEU A 227 53.20 -16.40 -29.43
N PHE A 228 53.68 -15.27 -29.95
CA PHE A 228 55.09 -14.95 -30.04
C PHE A 228 55.38 -13.76 -29.13
N MET A 229 56.40 -13.85 -28.30
CA MET A 229 56.89 -12.73 -27.51
C MET A 229 58.33 -12.47 -27.89
N ALA A 230 58.64 -11.26 -28.31
CA ALA A 230 60.01 -10.89 -28.64
C ALA A 230 60.42 -9.60 -27.94
N SER A 231 61.71 -9.50 -27.62
CA SER A 231 62.25 -8.32 -26.96
C SER A 231 62.28 -7.14 -27.92
N ALA A 232 61.87 -5.97 -27.44
CA ALA A 232 61.98 -4.70 -28.16
C ALA A 232 63.37 -4.07 -28.03
N VAL A 233 64.26 -4.66 -27.21
CA VAL A 233 65.55 -4.08 -26.78
C VAL A 233 66.73 -4.98 -27.14
N GLU A 234 66.59 -6.30 -27.01
CA GLU A 234 67.64 -7.28 -27.31
C GLU A 234 67.32 -8.06 -28.59
N ASP A 235 68.27 -8.10 -29.52
CA ASP A 235 68.17 -8.94 -30.72
C ASP A 235 68.06 -10.43 -30.36
N ALA A 236 67.16 -11.14 -31.05
CA ALA A 236 67.02 -12.59 -31.08
C ALA A 236 66.39 -13.31 -29.86
N LEU A 237 65.86 -12.61 -28.86
CA LEU A 237 65.13 -13.25 -27.75
C LEU A 237 63.65 -13.45 -28.12
N LEU A 238 63.28 -14.65 -28.55
CA LEU A 238 61.91 -15.05 -28.93
C LEU A 238 61.36 -16.16 -28.03
N TYR A 239 60.26 -15.87 -27.33
CA TYR A 239 59.46 -16.87 -26.62
C TYR A 239 58.22 -17.25 -27.45
N LYS A 240 57.76 -18.49 -27.30
CA LYS A 240 56.51 -18.95 -27.91
C LYS A 240 55.70 -19.85 -26.97
N THR A 241 54.39 -19.91 -27.18
CA THR A 241 53.54 -20.91 -26.50
C THR A 241 53.86 -22.34 -26.97
N LEU A 242 53.38 -23.33 -26.21
CA LEU A 242 53.67 -24.74 -26.46
C LEU A 242 53.03 -25.24 -27.76
N GLU A 243 53.85 -25.88 -28.60
CA GLU A 243 53.39 -26.53 -29.83
C GLU A 243 52.57 -27.79 -29.49
N PRO A 244 51.60 -28.19 -30.34
CA PRO A 244 50.82 -29.39 -30.11
C PRO A 244 51.72 -30.63 -30.01
N SER A 245 51.64 -31.34 -28.88
CA SER A 245 52.38 -32.58 -28.66
C SER A 245 51.51 -33.80 -28.97
N LYS A 246 52.09 -34.86 -29.54
CA LYS A 246 51.40 -36.15 -29.73
C LYS A 246 51.11 -36.89 -28.42
N ARG A 247 51.72 -36.45 -27.30
CA ARG A 247 51.49 -36.99 -25.96
C ARG A 247 50.87 -35.89 -25.08
N PRO A 248 49.80 -36.19 -24.34
CA PRO A 248 49.19 -35.23 -23.43
C PRO A 248 50.22 -34.82 -22.38
N THR A 249 50.48 -33.53 -22.29
CA THR A 249 51.34 -32.94 -21.27
C THR A 249 50.47 -32.23 -20.24
N PRO A 250 50.86 -32.19 -18.95
CA PRO A 250 50.11 -31.46 -17.93
C PRO A 250 50.07 -29.93 -18.16
N PHE A 251 50.78 -29.42 -19.17
CA PHE A 251 50.87 -28.01 -19.54
C PHE A 251 50.15 -27.69 -20.86
N GLU A 252 49.20 -28.51 -21.29
CA GLU A 252 48.42 -28.24 -22.50
C GLU A 252 47.45 -27.07 -22.25
N ASP A 253 47.49 -26.06 -23.11
CA ASP A 253 46.77 -24.80 -23.01
C ASP A 253 45.32 -24.92 -23.53
N VAL A 254 45.15 -25.09 -24.85
CA VAL A 254 43.84 -25.18 -25.50
C VAL A 254 43.87 -26.15 -26.68
N ALA A 255 42.70 -26.68 -27.04
CA ALA A 255 42.54 -27.59 -28.17
C ALA A 255 42.66 -26.86 -29.53
N HIS A 256 42.69 -27.63 -30.62
CA HIS A 256 42.59 -27.10 -31.98
C HIS A 256 41.29 -26.32 -32.21
N ASN A 257 41.27 -25.38 -33.17
CA ASN A 257 40.15 -24.47 -33.45
C ASN A 257 39.77 -23.51 -32.30
N SER A 258 40.66 -23.26 -31.35
CA SER A 258 40.40 -22.37 -30.20
C SER A 258 40.69 -20.89 -30.47
N TYR A 259 41.52 -20.59 -31.48
CA TYR A 259 41.97 -19.24 -31.85
C TYR A 259 42.75 -18.55 -30.73
N LEU A 260 43.67 -19.26 -30.05
CA LEU A 260 44.54 -18.65 -29.03
C LEU A 260 45.35 -17.49 -29.61
N GLY A 261 45.35 -16.36 -28.90
CA GLY A 261 45.97 -15.12 -29.39
C GLY A 261 45.04 -14.31 -30.29
N PHE A 262 43.73 -14.55 -30.23
CA PHE A 262 42.76 -13.67 -30.87
C PHE A 262 42.79 -12.27 -30.24
N SER A 263 42.93 -12.20 -28.92
CA SER A 263 43.22 -11.00 -28.15
C SER A 263 44.42 -11.27 -27.23
N VAL A 264 45.20 -10.24 -26.96
CA VAL A 264 46.37 -10.32 -26.08
C VAL A 264 46.48 -9.07 -25.22
N ASP A 265 46.93 -9.26 -23.99
CA ASP A 265 47.36 -8.18 -23.11
C ASP A 265 48.39 -8.68 -22.09
N SER A 266 48.93 -7.82 -21.23
CA SER A 266 49.81 -8.23 -20.15
C SER A 266 49.82 -7.24 -19.00
N ALA A 267 49.97 -7.75 -17.78
CA ALA A 267 50.11 -6.90 -16.59
C ALA A 267 51.00 -7.55 -15.53
N MET A 268 51.51 -6.70 -14.64
CA MET A 268 52.14 -7.12 -13.39
C MET A 268 51.05 -7.45 -12.36
N GLY A 269 51.35 -8.18 -11.29
CA GLY A 269 50.42 -8.30 -10.16
C GLY A 269 49.14 -9.08 -10.43
N ILE A 270 49.10 -9.95 -11.45
CA ILE A 270 47.98 -10.87 -11.68
C ILE A 270 48.17 -12.16 -10.88
N MET A 271 49.25 -12.90 -11.12
CA MET A 271 49.59 -14.13 -10.40
C MET A 271 50.50 -13.88 -9.20
N SER A 272 51.34 -12.84 -9.28
CA SER A 272 52.28 -12.42 -8.24
C SER A 272 52.61 -10.94 -8.42
N LEU A 273 52.67 -10.17 -7.33
CA LEU A 273 52.87 -8.70 -7.32
C LEU A 273 54.05 -8.20 -8.16
N GLY A 274 55.14 -8.98 -8.22
CA GLY A 274 56.37 -8.60 -8.92
C GLY A 274 56.63 -9.33 -10.23
N GLU A 275 55.70 -10.19 -10.70
CA GLU A 275 55.90 -10.97 -11.93
C GLU A 275 54.94 -10.55 -13.03
N LEU A 276 55.48 -10.47 -14.25
CA LEU A 276 54.72 -10.22 -15.46
C LEU A 276 53.91 -11.46 -15.85
N THR A 277 52.61 -11.27 -16.03
CA THR A 277 51.67 -12.30 -16.51
C THR A 277 51.15 -11.89 -17.88
N PHE A 278 51.13 -12.83 -18.82
CA PHE A 278 50.63 -12.58 -20.18
C PHE A 278 49.22 -13.16 -20.33
N LEU A 279 48.35 -12.40 -20.97
CA LEU A 279 46.95 -12.72 -21.20
C LEU A 279 46.72 -13.07 -22.65
N ALA A 280 46.01 -14.16 -22.90
CA ALA A 280 45.62 -14.52 -24.26
C ALA A 280 44.20 -15.06 -24.32
N GLY A 281 43.38 -14.40 -25.14
CA GLY A 281 42.03 -14.85 -25.46
C GLY A 281 42.02 -15.95 -26.51
N ALA A 282 41.13 -16.91 -26.30
CA ALA A 282 40.83 -18.02 -27.19
C ALA A 282 39.30 -18.18 -27.30
N PRO A 283 38.61 -17.28 -28.05
CA PRO A 283 37.15 -17.14 -28.00
C PRO A 283 36.38 -18.36 -28.52
N ARG A 284 37.04 -19.32 -29.18
CA ARG A 284 36.42 -20.56 -29.66
C ARG A 284 36.77 -21.78 -28.81
N ALA A 285 37.62 -21.63 -27.80
CA ALA A 285 38.02 -22.73 -26.93
C ALA A 285 36.79 -23.35 -26.25
N ASN A 286 36.67 -24.68 -26.33
CA ASN A 286 35.53 -25.42 -25.78
C ASN A 286 34.14 -24.90 -26.21
N HIS A 287 34.06 -24.19 -27.35
CA HIS A 287 32.85 -23.51 -27.85
C HIS A 287 32.25 -22.43 -26.93
N THR A 288 32.72 -22.25 -25.70
CA THR A 288 32.32 -21.16 -24.79
C THR A 288 33.28 -19.98 -24.86
N GLY A 289 34.57 -20.27 -25.08
CA GLY A 289 35.68 -19.32 -25.07
C GLY A 289 36.54 -19.46 -23.81
N ALA A 290 37.78 -19.00 -23.88
CA ALA A 290 38.71 -19.04 -22.76
C ALA A 290 39.68 -17.85 -22.73
N VAL A 291 40.24 -17.57 -21.56
CA VAL A 291 41.40 -16.69 -21.37
C VAL A 291 42.48 -17.46 -20.64
N VAL A 292 43.69 -17.49 -21.22
CA VAL A 292 44.84 -18.23 -20.70
C VAL A 292 45.82 -17.25 -20.06
N LEU A 293 46.12 -17.45 -18.77
CA LEU A 293 47.21 -16.77 -18.07
C LEU A 293 48.52 -17.53 -18.32
N LEU A 294 49.53 -16.84 -18.82
CA LEU A 294 50.80 -17.41 -19.23
C LEU A 294 51.97 -16.78 -18.47
N LYS A 295 53.01 -17.58 -18.24
CA LYS A 295 54.29 -17.15 -17.67
C LYS A 295 55.46 -17.55 -18.55
N LYS A 296 56.52 -16.75 -18.54
CA LYS A 296 57.79 -17.09 -19.20
C LYS A 296 58.54 -18.16 -18.40
N ASP A 297 59.10 -19.15 -19.09
CA ASP A 297 60.00 -20.15 -18.51
C ASP A 297 61.46 -19.93 -18.94
N ASN A 298 62.38 -20.69 -18.33
CA ASN A 298 63.82 -20.60 -18.63
C ASN A 298 64.21 -21.22 -19.99
N MET A 299 63.26 -21.81 -20.73
CA MET A 299 63.48 -22.46 -22.02
C MET A 299 62.93 -21.62 -23.18
N HIS A 300 62.71 -20.33 -22.97
CA HIS A 300 62.10 -19.43 -23.95
C HIS A 300 60.68 -19.87 -24.37
N ARG A 301 59.87 -20.35 -23.43
CA ARG A 301 58.47 -20.72 -23.66
C ARG A 301 57.53 -19.91 -22.80
N LEU A 302 56.31 -19.73 -23.31
CA LEU A 302 55.17 -19.24 -22.56
C LEU A 302 54.34 -20.45 -22.13
N VAL A 303 54.28 -20.69 -20.82
CA VAL A 303 53.59 -21.84 -20.23
C VAL A 303 52.31 -21.40 -19.53
N PRO A 304 51.19 -22.15 -19.68
CA PRO A 304 49.94 -21.81 -19.01
C PRO A 304 50.06 -22.01 -17.50
N GLN A 305 49.53 -21.05 -16.75
CA GLN A 305 49.41 -21.11 -15.29
C GLN A 305 47.96 -21.27 -14.83
N HIS A 306 47.03 -20.60 -15.50
CA HIS A 306 45.59 -20.65 -15.18
C HIS A 306 44.76 -20.41 -16.45
N ILE A 307 43.54 -20.96 -16.49
CA ILE A 307 42.62 -20.82 -17.62
C ILE A 307 41.23 -20.47 -17.10
N PHE A 308 40.72 -19.30 -17.52
CA PHE A 308 39.32 -18.93 -17.31
C PHE A 308 38.50 -19.45 -18.47
N TRP A 309 37.41 -20.15 -18.17
CA TRP A 309 36.46 -20.67 -19.15
C TRP A 309 35.20 -19.82 -19.18
N GLY A 310 34.67 -19.54 -20.37
CA GLY A 310 33.38 -18.90 -20.53
C GLY A 310 32.23 -19.79 -20.05
N GLU A 311 31.22 -19.17 -19.43
CA GLU A 311 30.05 -19.88 -18.88
C GLU A 311 29.08 -20.37 -19.96
N GLU A 312 28.86 -19.57 -21.01
CA GLU A 312 27.83 -19.80 -22.02
C GLU A 312 28.37 -20.24 -23.38
N LEU A 313 27.63 -21.13 -24.05
CA LEU A 313 27.94 -21.63 -25.39
C LEU A 313 27.90 -20.49 -26.41
N ALA A 314 28.91 -20.45 -27.29
CA ALA A 314 29.06 -19.49 -28.37
C ALA A 314 29.10 -18.01 -27.94
N SER A 315 29.36 -17.74 -26.66
CA SER A 315 29.46 -16.38 -26.11
C SER A 315 30.71 -15.61 -26.56
N SER A 316 31.70 -16.31 -27.14
CA SER A 316 32.99 -15.77 -27.56
C SER A 316 33.78 -15.17 -26.38
N PHE A 317 33.74 -15.79 -25.21
CA PHE A 317 34.49 -15.34 -24.04
C PHE A 317 36.01 -15.30 -24.33
N GLY A 318 36.65 -14.15 -24.08
CA GLY A 318 38.04 -13.92 -24.46
C GLY A 318 38.20 -13.25 -25.84
N TYR A 319 37.12 -12.71 -26.41
CA TYR A 319 37.19 -11.92 -27.65
C TYR A 319 38.04 -10.65 -27.46
N SER A 320 37.90 -10.00 -26.30
CA SER A 320 38.72 -8.88 -25.85
C SER A 320 39.16 -9.14 -24.41
N VAL A 321 40.37 -8.71 -24.06
CA VAL A 321 40.94 -8.87 -22.71
C VAL A 321 41.69 -7.59 -22.35
N THR A 322 41.58 -7.18 -21.10
CA THR A 322 42.44 -6.15 -20.52
C THR A 322 42.61 -6.35 -19.02
N ALA A 323 43.51 -5.59 -18.42
CA ALA A 323 43.84 -5.68 -17.00
C ALA A 323 43.99 -4.27 -16.40
N ALA A 324 43.44 -4.09 -15.20
CA ALA A 324 43.48 -2.82 -14.45
C ALA A 324 43.32 -3.12 -12.96
N ASP A 325 43.91 -2.29 -12.09
CA ASP A 325 43.63 -2.32 -10.65
C ASP A 325 42.39 -1.45 -10.38
N LEU A 326 41.23 -2.07 -10.15
CA LEU A 326 39.95 -1.37 -10.05
C LEU A 326 39.61 -1.00 -8.60
N ASN A 327 40.20 -1.69 -7.61
CA ASN A 327 39.93 -1.49 -6.19
C ASN A 327 41.12 -0.94 -5.38
N LYS A 328 42.24 -0.63 -6.05
CA LYS A 328 43.44 -0.02 -5.48
C LYS A 328 44.07 -0.88 -4.37
N ASP A 329 43.97 -2.20 -4.48
CA ASP A 329 44.62 -3.11 -3.53
C ASP A 329 46.06 -3.50 -3.93
N GLY A 330 46.50 -3.01 -5.10
CA GLY A 330 47.83 -3.26 -5.67
C GLY A 330 47.91 -4.56 -6.49
N TRP A 331 46.85 -5.37 -6.53
CA TRP A 331 46.71 -6.48 -7.45
C TRP A 331 45.94 -6.04 -8.69
N THR A 332 46.32 -6.60 -9.83
CA THR A 332 45.66 -6.23 -11.09
C THR A 332 44.51 -7.20 -11.36
N ASP A 333 43.33 -6.63 -11.60
CA ASP A 333 42.11 -7.34 -11.93
C ASP A 333 42.04 -7.69 -13.41
N LEU A 334 41.29 -8.74 -13.74
CA LEU A 334 41.13 -9.23 -15.11
C LEU A 334 39.75 -8.87 -15.66
N ILE A 335 39.72 -8.27 -16.85
CA ILE A 335 38.47 -7.89 -17.52
C ILE A 335 38.40 -8.60 -18.88
N VAL A 336 37.29 -9.31 -19.11
CA VAL A 336 37.12 -10.17 -20.29
C VAL A 336 35.80 -9.89 -21.00
N GLY A 337 35.87 -9.61 -22.30
CA GLY A 337 34.70 -9.44 -23.16
C GLY A 337 34.18 -10.75 -23.76
N ALA A 338 32.85 -10.85 -23.81
CA ALA A 338 32.09 -11.93 -24.45
C ALA A 338 30.96 -11.31 -25.30
N PRO A 339 31.28 -10.69 -26.45
CA PRO A 339 30.32 -9.91 -27.24
C PRO A 339 29.17 -10.74 -27.82
N ASN A 340 29.34 -12.05 -27.95
CA ASN A 340 28.30 -12.94 -28.48
C ASN A 340 27.46 -13.60 -27.37
N PHE A 341 27.69 -13.23 -26.09
CA PHE A 341 26.81 -13.65 -25.00
C PHE A 341 25.37 -13.20 -25.29
N PHE A 342 24.40 -14.07 -25.04
CA PHE A 342 23.01 -13.78 -25.36
C PHE A 342 22.06 -14.41 -24.35
N ASP A 343 21.20 -13.60 -23.75
CA ASP A 343 20.07 -14.06 -22.96
C ASP A 343 18.77 -13.47 -23.50
N ARG A 344 17.96 -14.32 -24.14
CA ARG A 344 16.69 -13.92 -24.74
C ARG A 344 15.66 -13.45 -23.72
N LYS A 345 15.65 -13.99 -22.49
CA LYS A 345 14.65 -13.65 -21.48
C LYS A 345 14.93 -12.32 -20.82
N ALA A 346 16.22 -12.03 -20.61
CA ALA A 346 16.68 -10.79 -20.01
C ALA A 346 16.96 -9.68 -21.05
N GLU A 347 16.77 -9.97 -22.35
CA GLU A 347 17.08 -9.07 -23.47
C GLU A 347 18.53 -8.56 -23.47
N ILE A 348 19.47 -9.45 -23.13
CA ILE A 348 20.91 -9.13 -23.05
C ILE A 348 21.60 -9.57 -24.33
N GLY A 349 22.39 -8.66 -24.92
CA GLY A 349 23.31 -8.93 -26.03
C GLY A 349 24.71 -8.46 -25.70
N GLY A 350 25.65 -9.39 -25.53
CA GLY A 350 27.02 -9.13 -25.09
C GLY A 350 27.17 -8.97 -23.57
N ALA A 351 28.33 -9.36 -23.07
CA ALA A 351 28.68 -9.25 -21.66
C ALA A 351 30.19 -8.97 -21.47
N VAL A 352 30.52 -8.36 -20.35
CA VAL A 352 31.90 -8.22 -19.84
C VAL A 352 31.97 -8.84 -18.45
N TYR A 353 33.02 -9.60 -18.19
CA TYR A 353 33.28 -10.27 -16.92
C TYR A 353 34.49 -9.62 -16.26
N VAL A 354 34.29 -9.11 -15.05
CA VAL A 354 35.33 -8.47 -14.23
C VAL A 354 35.67 -9.41 -13.09
N TYR A 355 36.90 -9.92 -13.08
CA TYR A 355 37.43 -10.78 -12.03
C TYR A 355 38.34 -9.95 -11.13
N LEU A 356 37.83 -9.59 -9.95
CA LEU A 356 38.66 -8.97 -8.92
C LEU A 356 39.69 -9.98 -8.43
N ASN A 357 40.93 -9.53 -8.30
CA ASN A 357 42.05 -10.41 -8.03
C ASN A 357 42.08 -10.87 -6.56
N PRO A 358 41.94 -12.18 -6.29
CA PRO A 358 42.01 -12.72 -4.93
C PRO A 358 43.47 -12.93 -4.50
N PHE A 359 44.30 -11.89 -4.59
CA PHE A 359 45.72 -11.92 -4.20
C PHE A 359 46.53 -13.01 -4.92
N GLY A 360 46.25 -13.26 -6.20
CA GLY A 360 46.91 -14.24 -7.07
C GLY A 360 46.38 -15.67 -6.98
N HIS A 361 45.36 -15.92 -6.14
CA HIS A 361 44.80 -17.25 -5.89
C HIS A 361 43.44 -17.48 -6.56
N TRP A 362 43.46 -17.83 -7.84
CA TRP A 362 42.27 -17.90 -8.70
C TRP A 362 41.37 -19.15 -8.52
N ASP A 363 41.67 -20.08 -7.61
CA ASP A 363 40.94 -21.35 -7.46
C ASP A 363 39.50 -21.17 -6.92
N ASP A 364 38.49 -21.73 -7.61
CA ASP A 364 37.05 -21.94 -7.28
C ASP A 364 36.23 -20.79 -6.62
N GLN A 365 36.83 -19.64 -6.29
CA GLN A 365 36.21 -18.53 -5.54
C GLN A 365 36.15 -17.20 -6.30
N ALA A 366 36.84 -17.06 -7.44
CA ALA A 366 36.83 -15.84 -8.24
C ALA A 366 35.54 -15.76 -9.09
N ARG A 367 34.42 -15.40 -8.46
CA ARG A 367 33.17 -15.13 -9.18
C ARG A 367 33.26 -13.78 -9.88
N PRO A 368 33.05 -13.72 -11.20
CA PRO A 368 33.12 -12.46 -11.90
C PRO A 368 31.91 -11.58 -11.60
N ILE A 369 32.15 -10.27 -11.56
CA ILE A 369 31.10 -9.27 -11.69
C ILE A 369 30.78 -9.16 -13.19
N ARG A 370 29.52 -9.44 -13.57
CA ARG A 370 29.09 -9.40 -14.96
C ARG A 370 28.40 -8.09 -15.29
N LEU A 371 28.95 -7.37 -16.26
CA LEU A 371 28.34 -6.20 -16.88
C LEU A 371 27.59 -6.65 -18.14
N ASN A 372 26.32 -6.28 -18.26
CA ASN A 372 25.45 -6.76 -19.33
C ASN A 372 25.18 -5.64 -20.35
N GLY A 373 25.26 -5.99 -21.63
CA GLY A 373 24.85 -5.11 -22.73
C GLY A 373 23.35 -5.14 -23.00
N THR A 374 22.91 -4.20 -23.82
CA THR A 374 21.56 -4.20 -24.40
C THR A 374 21.45 -5.24 -25.51
N TYR A 375 20.21 -5.60 -25.86
CA TYR A 375 19.91 -6.57 -26.92
C TYR A 375 20.65 -6.25 -28.24
N ASP A 376 21.24 -7.26 -28.88
CA ASP A 376 22.02 -7.17 -30.14
C ASP A 376 23.18 -6.15 -30.17
N SER A 377 23.62 -5.64 -29.03
CA SER A 377 24.62 -4.57 -28.97
C SER A 377 26.08 -5.00 -29.20
N MET A 378 26.33 -6.31 -29.07
CA MET A 378 27.67 -6.91 -28.99
C MET A 378 28.56 -6.23 -27.92
N PHE A 379 27.97 -5.85 -26.79
CA PHE A 379 28.69 -5.26 -25.66
C PHE A 379 29.85 -6.13 -25.19
N GLY A 380 31.02 -5.52 -24.99
CA GLY A 380 32.26 -6.24 -24.68
C GLY A 380 33.06 -6.64 -25.93
N MET A 381 32.68 -6.16 -27.12
CA MET A 381 33.47 -6.35 -28.34
C MET A 381 34.86 -5.71 -28.22
N THR A 382 34.94 -4.56 -27.56
CA THR A 382 36.18 -3.94 -27.13
C THR A 382 36.08 -3.58 -25.66
N VAL A 383 37.14 -3.84 -24.92
CA VAL A 383 37.32 -3.45 -23.54
C VAL A 383 38.72 -2.85 -23.44
N SER A 384 38.83 -1.67 -22.85
CA SER A 384 40.09 -0.93 -22.73
C SER A 384 40.26 -0.44 -21.30
N ASN A 385 41.44 -0.65 -20.73
CA ASN A 385 41.91 0.12 -19.59
C ASN A 385 42.14 1.56 -20.09
N ILE A 386 41.46 2.53 -19.47
CA ILE A 386 41.52 3.94 -19.86
C ILE A 386 42.21 4.80 -18.79
N GLY A 387 42.85 4.17 -17.81
CA GLY A 387 43.48 4.83 -16.67
C GLY A 387 42.45 5.32 -15.66
N ASP A 388 42.89 6.18 -14.75
CA ASP A 388 42.04 6.85 -13.77
C ASP A 388 41.55 8.17 -14.38
N LEU A 389 40.32 8.15 -14.93
CA LEU A 389 39.79 9.28 -15.69
C LEU A 389 39.49 10.46 -14.78
N ASP A 390 39.00 10.27 -13.54
CA ASP A 390 38.66 11.37 -12.62
C ASP A 390 39.70 11.65 -11.54
N GLN A 391 40.84 10.95 -11.57
CA GLN A 391 41.95 11.09 -10.63
C GLN A 391 41.54 10.82 -9.17
N ASP A 392 40.60 9.88 -8.97
CA ASP A 392 40.11 9.49 -7.65
C ASP A 392 40.96 8.38 -7.00
N GLY A 393 41.89 7.81 -7.78
CA GLY A 393 42.87 6.83 -7.39
C GLY A 393 42.50 5.39 -7.73
N TYR A 394 41.38 5.14 -8.42
CA TYR A 394 40.98 3.82 -8.92
C TYR A 394 41.10 3.76 -10.45
N GLY A 395 41.39 2.60 -11.01
CA GLY A 395 41.43 2.42 -12.46
C GLY A 395 40.02 2.35 -13.07
N ASP A 396 39.82 2.97 -14.22
CA ASP A 396 38.57 2.94 -14.98
C ASP A 396 38.70 2.12 -16.26
N ILE A 397 37.53 1.68 -16.76
CA ILE A 397 37.45 0.93 -18.02
C ILE A 397 36.41 1.53 -18.96
N ALA A 398 36.67 1.39 -20.26
CA ALA A 398 35.72 1.67 -21.32
C ALA A 398 35.31 0.37 -22.00
N VAL A 399 34.00 0.21 -22.22
CA VAL A 399 33.43 -0.94 -22.94
C VAL A 399 32.68 -0.46 -24.17
N GLY A 400 33.05 -0.99 -25.33
CA GLY A 400 32.37 -0.69 -26.60
C GLY A 400 31.25 -1.67 -26.93
N ALA A 401 30.17 -1.12 -27.47
CA ALA A 401 29.01 -1.82 -27.99
C ALA A 401 28.63 -1.23 -29.36
N PRO A 402 29.40 -1.53 -30.41
CA PRO A 402 29.29 -0.87 -31.71
C PRO A 402 27.99 -1.16 -32.47
N PHE A 403 27.14 -2.05 -31.97
CA PHE A 403 25.86 -2.37 -32.61
C PHE A 403 24.64 -1.95 -31.75
N ASP A 404 24.85 -1.26 -30.62
CA ASP A 404 23.78 -0.59 -29.87
C ASP A 404 23.37 0.71 -30.59
N GLY A 405 22.34 0.65 -31.44
CA GLY A 405 21.95 1.82 -32.26
C GLY A 405 23.04 2.20 -33.26
N ASP A 406 23.52 3.45 -33.21
CA ASP A 406 24.68 3.91 -33.98
C ASP A 406 26.03 3.54 -33.32
N GLY A 407 25.99 2.81 -32.20
CA GLY A 407 27.15 2.34 -31.45
C GLY A 407 27.37 3.18 -30.18
N LYS A 408 27.71 2.52 -29.08
CA LYS A 408 27.90 3.17 -27.78
C LYS A 408 29.20 2.77 -27.12
N VAL A 409 29.71 3.66 -26.27
CA VAL A 409 30.81 3.37 -25.34
C VAL A 409 30.36 3.68 -23.92
N PHE A 410 30.55 2.72 -23.03
CA PHE A 410 30.18 2.80 -21.63
C PHE A 410 31.44 2.97 -20.79
N ILE A 411 31.48 4.02 -19.98
CA ILE A 411 32.57 4.29 -19.03
C ILE A 411 32.16 3.75 -17.68
N TYR A 412 32.95 2.83 -17.14
CA TYR A 412 32.75 2.24 -15.82
C TYR A 412 33.90 2.63 -14.92
N ARG A 413 33.53 3.00 -13.70
CA ARG A 413 34.45 3.54 -12.72
C ARG A 413 34.91 2.49 -11.73
N GLY A 414 36.18 2.55 -11.36
CA GLY A 414 36.71 1.80 -10.23
C GLY A 414 36.14 2.31 -8.89
N SER A 415 36.23 1.48 -7.86
CA SER A 415 35.83 1.84 -6.49
C SER A 415 36.51 0.91 -5.48
N ASP A 416 36.44 1.25 -4.19
CA ASP A 416 36.88 0.36 -3.10
C ASP A 416 36.24 -1.03 -3.13
N SER A 417 35.05 -1.15 -3.72
CA SER A 417 34.32 -2.41 -3.91
C SER A 417 34.67 -3.18 -5.20
N GLY A 418 35.61 -2.68 -6.01
CA GLY A 418 35.92 -3.21 -7.34
C GLY A 418 35.47 -2.28 -8.44
N ILE A 419 34.31 -2.55 -9.03
CA ILE A 419 33.77 -1.77 -10.15
C ILE A 419 32.32 -1.35 -9.90
N GLU A 420 31.99 -0.10 -10.19
CA GLU A 420 30.61 0.34 -10.18
C GLU A 420 29.85 -0.30 -11.34
N THR A 421 28.83 -1.12 -11.07
CA THR A 421 28.09 -1.83 -12.14
C THR A 421 27.21 -0.93 -13.00
N LYS A 422 27.04 0.35 -12.61
CA LYS A 422 26.32 1.36 -13.39
C LYS A 422 27.35 2.22 -14.11
N PRO A 423 27.20 2.46 -15.43
CA PRO A 423 28.14 3.30 -16.15
C PRO A 423 28.07 4.73 -15.61
N ALA A 424 29.24 5.33 -15.38
CA ALA A 424 29.38 6.73 -14.95
C ALA A 424 29.00 7.69 -16.09
N GLN A 425 29.31 7.31 -17.33
CA GLN A 425 28.96 8.03 -18.54
C GLN A 425 28.74 7.06 -19.71
N VAL A 426 27.81 7.40 -20.60
CA VAL A 426 27.55 6.68 -21.85
C VAL A 426 27.75 7.66 -22.99
N LEU A 427 28.59 7.29 -23.94
CA LEU A 427 28.87 8.06 -25.16
C LEU A 427 28.10 7.41 -26.30
N ASP A 428 27.12 8.11 -26.86
CA ASP A 428 26.28 7.62 -27.95
C ASP A 428 26.80 8.14 -29.30
N GLY A 429 27.08 7.23 -30.24
CA GLY A 429 27.54 7.58 -31.58
C GLY A 429 26.56 8.51 -32.32
N SER A 430 25.26 8.44 -32.01
CA SER A 430 24.26 9.32 -32.63
C SER A 430 24.46 10.80 -32.28
N ASP A 431 24.98 11.10 -31.08
CA ASP A 431 25.25 12.48 -30.63
C ASP A 431 26.39 13.12 -31.43
N PHE A 432 27.20 12.30 -32.10
CA PHE A 432 28.40 12.69 -32.85
C PHE A 432 28.28 12.43 -34.36
N ASP A 433 27.11 11.98 -34.85
CA ASP A 433 26.87 11.54 -36.24
C ASP A 433 27.85 10.44 -36.70
N VAL A 434 28.21 9.52 -35.78
CA VAL A 434 29.12 8.40 -36.03
C VAL A 434 28.41 7.08 -35.84
N ARG A 435 28.41 6.23 -36.88
CA ARG A 435 27.84 4.87 -36.84
C ARG A 435 28.89 3.84 -36.46
N ARG A 436 28.46 2.70 -35.92
CA ARG A 436 29.37 1.63 -35.44
C ARG A 436 30.45 2.16 -34.51
N PHE A 437 30.07 3.15 -33.69
CA PHE A 437 30.93 3.83 -32.74
C PHE A 437 31.32 2.91 -31.59
N GLY A 438 32.58 2.94 -31.14
CA GLY A 438 33.06 2.05 -30.08
C GLY A 438 33.55 0.70 -30.60
N TYR A 439 33.97 0.61 -31.86
CA TYR A 439 34.59 -0.61 -32.40
C TYR A 439 36.03 -0.79 -31.90
N SER A 440 36.76 0.32 -31.75
CA SER A 440 38.08 0.37 -31.14
C SER A 440 38.16 1.53 -30.15
N ILE A 441 38.93 1.35 -29.08
CA ILE A 441 39.10 2.34 -28.02
C ILE A 441 40.57 2.39 -27.64
N SER A 442 41.10 3.60 -27.43
CA SER A 442 42.39 3.85 -26.82
C SER A 442 42.23 4.92 -25.76
N GLY A 443 42.71 4.66 -24.54
CA GLY A 443 42.73 5.63 -23.46
C GLY A 443 43.97 5.49 -22.59
N GLY A 444 43.98 6.14 -21.42
CA GLY A 444 45.07 6.06 -20.46
C GLY A 444 46.24 7.02 -20.71
N LEU A 445 46.13 7.90 -21.71
CA LEU A 445 47.16 8.90 -22.02
C LEU A 445 46.54 10.30 -22.08
N ASP A 446 47.13 11.26 -21.37
CA ASP A 446 46.81 12.68 -21.47
C ASP A 446 47.45 13.26 -22.74
N ILE A 447 46.63 13.80 -23.64
CA ILE A 447 47.10 14.38 -24.91
C ILE A 447 47.06 15.90 -24.96
N ASP A 448 46.48 16.57 -23.96
CA ASP A 448 46.34 18.03 -23.90
C ASP A 448 47.00 18.69 -22.67
N GLU A 449 47.82 17.92 -21.95
CA GLU A 449 48.67 18.33 -20.82
C GLU A 449 47.87 18.84 -19.61
N ASN A 450 46.65 18.33 -19.42
CA ASN A 450 45.80 18.70 -18.30
C ASN A 450 45.91 17.76 -17.08
N GLN A 451 46.72 16.70 -17.19
CA GLN A 451 46.96 15.62 -16.21
C GLN A 451 45.80 14.65 -15.98
N TYR A 452 44.80 14.65 -16.86
CA TYR A 452 43.74 13.65 -16.90
C TYR A 452 43.88 12.84 -18.20
N PRO A 453 43.78 11.51 -18.16
CA PRO A 453 43.88 10.70 -19.36
C PRO A 453 42.69 10.95 -20.28
N ASP A 454 42.94 10.95 -21.59
CA ASP A 454 41.92 11.17 -22.62
C ASP A 454 41.55 9.85 -23.32
N VAL A 455 40.46 9.88 -24.09
CA VAL A 455 39.93 8.68 -24.75
C VAL A 455 39.65 8.95 -26.24
N ALA A 456 40.27 8.17 -27.11
CA ALA A 456 39.96 8.13 -28.54
C ALA A 456 39.13 6.89 -28.88
N ILE A 457 38.04 7.11 -29.63
CA ILE A 457 37.09 6.06 -30.00
C ILE A 457 37.00 5.98 -31.52
N GLY A 458 37.29 4.80 -32.05
CA GLY A 458 37.21 4.50 -33.47
C GLY A 458 35.88 3.87 -33.88
N SER A 459 35.57 4.03 -35.15
CA SER A 459 34.36 3.52 -35.79
C SER A 459 34.70 2.72 -37.07
N LEU A 460 33.80 1.82 -37.47
CA LEU A 460 33.85 1.16 -38.78
C LEU A 460 33.35 2.05 -39.94
N ASN A 461 32.89 3.27 -39.65
CA ASN A 461 32.34 4.23 -40.62
C ASN A 461 33.36 5.34 -40.99
N ASP A 462 34.64 4.98 -41.03
CA ASP A 462 35.74 5.85 -41.46
C ASP A 462 35.95 7.10 -40.59
N SER A 463 35.74 6.99 -39.27
CA SER A 463 35.87 8.11 -38.34
C SER A 463 36.46 7.72 -36.98
N VAL A 464 37.06 8.71 -36.33
CA VAL A 464 37.56 8.64 -34.95
C VAL A 464 37.13 9.90 -34.21
N VAL A 465 36.70 9.76 -32.97
CA VAL A 465 36.35 10.88 -32.09
C VAL A 465 37.24 10.85 -30.86
N LEU A 466 37.89 11.97 -30.55
CA LEU A 466 38.68 12.17 -29.34
C LEU A 466 37.85 12.93 -28.30
N PHE A 467 37.73 12.32 -27.13
CA PHE A 467 37.12 12.88 -25.93
C PHE A 467 38.23 13.27 -24.97
N ARG A 468 38.18 14.53 -24.54
CA ARG A 468 39.15 15.07 -23.59
C ARG A 468 38.54 15.14 -22.20
N SER A 469 39.31 14.76 -21.19
CA SER A 469 38.84 14.71 -19.81
C SER A 469 38.83 16.10 -19.17
N GLN A 470 37.71 16.47 -18.57
CA GLN A 470 37.53 17.71 -17.83
C GLN A 470 38.13 17.57 -16.43
N PRO A 471 38.85 18.58 -15.90
CA PRO A 471 39.33 18.54 -14.53
C PRO A 471 38.21 18.41 -13.50
N VAL A 472 38.38 17.54 -12.52
CA VAL A 472 37.33 17.21 -11.54
C VAL A 472 37.55 17.99 -10.24
N ILE A 473 36.46 18.61 -9.76
CA ILE A 473 36.44 19.40 -8.52
C ILE A 473 35.66 18.65 -7.46
N HIS A 474 36.34 18.29 -6.38
CA HIS A 474 35.74 17.71 -5.18
C HIS A 474 35.36 18.83 -4.22
N VAL A 475 34.06 18.98 -3.98
CA VAL A 475 33.53 20.00 -3.06
C VAL A 475 33.29 19.36 -1.69
N ILE A 476 34.01 19.86 -0.69
CA ILE A 476 33.82 19.55 0.73
C ILE A 476 32.85 20.58 1.29
N ARG A 477 31.80 20.10 1.97
CA ARG A 477 30.74 20.93 2.53
C ARG A 477 30.55 20.65 4.02
N GLU A 478 30.41 21.72 4.79
CA GLU A 478 30.09 21.68 6.22
C GLU A 478 28.80 22.47 6.45
N ILE A 479 27.81 21.85 7.09
CA ILE A 479 26.50 22.46 7.32
C ILE A 479 26.23 22.54 8.81
N SER A 480 25.86 23.74 9.28
CA SER A 480 25.44 24.00 10.64
C SER A 480 24.04 24.62 10.65
N ILE A 481 23.18 24.12 11.53
CA ILE A 481 21.79 24.57 11.68
C ILE A 481 21.59 25.10 13.08
N ASN A 482 21.05 26.32 13.19
CA ASN A 482 20.80 26.97 14.46
C ASN A 482 19.41 27.65 14.49
N PRO A 483 18.54 27.35 15.47
CA PRO A 483 18.68 26.33 16.51
C PRO A 483 18.56 24.89 15.97
N GLN A 484 19.11 23.91 16.69
CA GLN A 484 19.02 22.48 16.31
C GLN A 484 17.59 21.90 16.41
N TYR A 485 16.77 22.49 17.29
CA TYR A 485 15.38 22.09 17.49
C TYR A 485 14.47 23.31 17.36
N ILE A 486 13.31 23.11 16.75
CA ILE A 486 12.28 24.14 16.58
C ILE A 486 11.41 24.14 17.82
N ASP A 487 11.58 25.18 18.64
CA ASP A 487 10.72 25.49 19.77
C ASP A 487 9.70 26.56 19.37
N LEU A 488 8.42 26.22 19.37
CA LEU A 488 7.32 27.11 18.99
C LEU A 488 6.92 28.10 20.10
N GLN A 489 7.40 27.91 21.33
CA GLN A 489 7.12 28.80 22.46
C GLN A 489 8.11 29.97 22.53
N HIS A 490 9.29 29.80 21.96
CA HIS A 490 10.36 30.79 21.96
C HIS A 490 10.54 31.42 20.57
N PHE A 491 10.05 32.66 20.41
CA PHE A 491 10.30 33.44 19.19
C PHE A 491 11.74 33.99 19.19
N ASN A 492 12.48 33.69 18.12
CA ASN A 492 13.89 34.06 17.96
C ASN A 492 14.17 34.89 16.69
N CYS A 493 13.14 35.20 15.89
CA CYS A 493 13.28 36.06 14.72
C CYS A 493 13.62 37.50 15.13
N LYS A 494 14.67 38.10 14.55
CA LYS A 494 15.05 39.49 14.81
C LYS A 494 14.08 40.45 14.13
N GLY A 495 13.21 41.11 14.90
CA GLY A 495 12.31 42.16 14.40
C GLY A 495 11.04 41.64 13.70
N ARG A 496 10.68 40.37 13.88
CA ARG A 496 9.43 39.75 13.42
C ARG A 496 8.95 38.76 14.48
N ASP A 497 7.64 38.54 14.53
CA ASP A 497 7.06 37.47 15.35
C ASP A 497 7.25 36.11 14.64
N GLY A 498 7.60 35.08 15.40
CA GLY A 498 7.80 33.72 14.88
C GLY A 498 9.19 33.12 15.14
N VAL A 499 9.40 31.92 14.60
CA VAL A 499 10.63 31.13 14.76
C VAL A 499 11.42 31.15 13.45
N CYS A 500 12.69 31.53 13.55
CA CYS A 500 13.65 31.59 12.47
C CYS A 500 14.74 30.54 12.67
N ILE A 501 15.14 29.90 11.57
CA ILE A 501 16.20 28.90 11.54
C ILE A 501 17.26 29.36 10.55
N ASP A 502 18.49 29.44 11.05
CA ASP A 502 19.67 29.80 10.28
C ASP A 502 20.35 28.51 9.81
N VAL A 503 20.51 28.35 8.50
CA VAL A 503 21.24 27.26 7.86
C VAL A 503 22.51 27.84 7.26
N GLN A 504 23.64 27.63 7.93
CA GLN A 504 24.94 28.05 7.43
C GLN A 504 25.60 26.87 6.69
N ALA A 505 25.96 27.10 5.44
CA ALA A 505 26.65 26.14 4.58
C ALA A 505 28.00 26.71 4.17
N CYS A 506 29.07 26.01 4.53
CA CYS A 506 30.45 26.33 4.18
C CYS A 506 30.94 25.36 3.13
N PHE A 507 31.55 25.88 2.07
CA PHE A 507 32.06 25.11 0.94
C PHE A 507 33.57 25.33 0.81
N THR A 508 34.27 24.23 0.55
CA THR A 508 35.69 24.19 0.25
C THR A 508 35.87 23.27 -0.94
N PHE A 509 36.90 23.45 -1.77
CA PHE A 509 37.14 22.52 -2.87
C PHE A 509 38.60 22.08 -2.96
N THR A 510 38.78 20.89 -3.52
CA THR A 510 40.07 20.30 -3.89
C THR A 510 40.00 19.79 -5.33
N ALA A 511 41.11 19.82 -6.04
CA ALA A 511 41.22 19.30 -7.41
C ALA A 511 42.63 18.76 -7.67
N HIS A 512 42.74 17.75 -8.52
CA HIS A 512 44.01 17.28 -9.04
C HIS A 512 44.37 18.05 -10.32
N PRO A 513 45.65 18.38 -10.55
CA PRO A 513 46.77 18.38 -9.62
C PRO A 513 46.71 19.55 -8.61
N GLU A 514 47.53 19.54 -7.54
CA GLU A 514 47.48 20.57 -6.49
C GLU A 514 47.68 22.02 -7.01
N HIS A 515 48.38 22.20 -8.13
CA HIS A 515 48.58 23.51 -8.76
C HIS A 515 47.38 23.99 -9.59
N TYR A 516 46.43 23.11 -9.93
CA TYR A 516 45.21 23.47 -10.63
C TYR A 516 44.20 24.11 -9.66
N SER A 517 44.27 25.42 -9.47
CA SER A 517 43.40 26.15 -8.55
C SER A 517 42.55 27.21 -9.30
N PRO A 518 41.51 26.81 -10.03
CA PRO A 518 40.63 27.75 -10.74
C PRO A 518 39.82 28.60 -9.77
N HIS A 519 39.42 29.80 -10.20
CA HIS A 519 38.38 30.57 -9.54
C HIS A 519 37.02 30.07 -10.03
N ILE A 520 36.20 29.56 -9.11
CA ILE A 520 34.88 28.99 -9.41
C ILE A 520 33.81 29.68 -8.58
N THR A 521 32.60 29.75 -9.14
CA THR A 521 31.41 30.20 -8.42
C THR A 521 30.44 29.02 -8.32
N LEU A 522 30.05 28.65 -7.11
CA LEU A 522 29.00 27.66 -6.88
C LEU A 522 27.65 28.35 -6.79
N VAL A 523 26.65 27.82 -7.48
CA VAL A 523 25.24 28.15 -7.28
C VAL A 523 24.67 27.13 -6.30
N VAL A 524 24.21 27.60 -5.14
CA VAL A 524 23.68 26.77 -4.07
C VAL A 524 22.18 26.98 -3.98
N HIS A 525 21.43 25.91 -4.18
CA HIS A 525 19.98 25.88 -4.11
C HIS A 525 19.55 25.20 -2.80
N PHE A 526 18.88 25.98 -1.95
CA PHE A 526 18.25 25.51 -0.72
C PHE A 526 16.77 25.25 -0.98
N GLU A 527 16.33 24.05 -0.64
CA GLU A 527 14.95 23.64 -0.78
C GLU A 527 14.46 23.02 0.53
N ALA A 528 13.30 23.44 1.02
CA ALA A 528 12.77 22.98 2.30
C ALA A 528 11.42 22.23 2.16
N ASP A 529 11.07 21.47 3.21
CA ASP A 529 9.91 20.59 3.28
C ASP A 529 9.81 19.66 2.04
N THR A 530 10.97 19.23 1.52
CA THR A 530 11.08 18.39 0.32
C THR A 530 10.27 17.10 0.39
N GLU A 531 10.43 16.30 1.44
CA GLU A 531 9.70 15.05 1.63
C GLU A 531 8.19 15.29 1.84
N ARG A 532 7.85 16.37 2.56
CA ARG A 532 6.45 16.77 2.76
C ARG A 532 5.76 17.15 1.45
N ARG A 533 6.44 17.90 0.59
CA ARG A 533 5.90 18.32 -0.72
C ARG A 533 5.79 17.17 -1.70
N LYS A 534 6.68 16.16 -1.65
CA LYS A 534 6.53 14.91 -2.44
C LYS A 534 5.23 14.17 -2.12
N LEU A 535 4.69 14.33 -0.90
CA LEU A 535 3.38 13.80 -0.48
C LEU A 535 2.19 14.70 -0.88
N GLY A 536 2.41 15.80 -1.60
CA GLY A 536 1.36 16.75 -2.00
C GLY A 536 0.88 17.68 -0.88
N LEU A 537 1.58 17.74 0.25
CA LEU A 537 1.23 18.58 1.39
C LEU A 537 1.85 19.99 1.29
N PRO A 538 1.20 21.04 1.85
CA PRO A 538 1.73 22.40 1.81
C PRO A 538 2.99 22.56 2.67
N HIS A 539 3.89 23.45 2.23
CA HIS A 539 5.09 23.85 2.97
C HIS A 539 4.74 24.61 4.25
N ARG A 540 5.63 24.56 5.25
CA ARG A 540 5.42 25.14 6.59
C ARG A 540 6.30 26.35 6.89
N MET A 541 7.05 26.84 5.92
CA MET A 541 8.09 27.85 6.14
C MET A 541 8.30 28.72 4.90
N THR A 542 8.96 29.87 5.08
CA THR A 542 9.34 30.76 4.00
C THR A 542 10.78 31.23 4.19
N PHE A 543 11.59 31.12 3.13
CA PHE A 543 12.93 31.71 3.12
C PHE A 543 12.87 33.24 3.09
N LEU A 544 13.66 33.88 3.96
CA LEU A 544 13.66 35.34 4.12
C LEU A 544 14.49 36.07 3.06
N GLY A 545 15.52 35.41 2.51
CA GLY A 545 16.41 35.95 1.48
C GLY A 545 16.02 35.63 0.04
N ARG A 546 14.84 35.03 -0.19
CA ARG A 546 14.40 34.59 -1.52
C ARG A 546 14.20 35.75 -2.49
N SER A 547 14.38 35.46 -3.79
CA SER A 547 13.94 36.38 -4.84
C SER A 547 12.41 36.41 -4.95
N SER A 548 11.82 37.52 -5.41
CA SER A 548 10.37 37.64 -5.60
C SER A 548 9.81 36.68 -6.67
N LEU A 549 10.68 36.18 -7.56
CA LEU A 549 10.37 35.21 -8.61
C LEU A 549 10.43 33.76 -8.10
N GLU A 550 11.09 33.51 -6.97
CA GLU A 550 11.26 32.16 -6.43
C GLU A 550 10.09 31.76 -5.52
N PRO A 551 9.71 30.47 -5.52
CA PRO A 551 8.79 29.92 -4.54
C PRO A 551 9.21 30.21 -3.10
N GLU A 552 8.25 30.27 -2.18
CA GLU A 552 8.51 30.60 -0.77
C GLU A 552 9.45 29.61 -0.06
N TYR A 553 9.47 28.36 -0.50
CA TYR A 553 10.22 27.25 0.09
C TYR A 553 11.59 27.02 -0.57
N THR A 554 12.04 27.93 -1.44
CA THR A 554 13.36 27.88 -2.09
C THR A 554 14.14 29.17 -1.89
N GLN A 555 15.46 29.05 -1.83
CA GLN A 555 16.39 30.19 -1.90
C GLN A 555 17.63 29.76 -2.67
N THR A 556 18.11 30.61 -3.59
CA THR A 556 19.34 30.38 -4.35
C THR A 556 20.39 31.42 -3.99
N GLU A 557 21.62 30.97 -3.73
CA GLU A 557 22.76 31.81 -3.36
C GLU A 557 23.98 31.49 -4.23
N GLU A 558 24.87 32.47 -4.43
CA GLU A 558 26.14 32.27 -5.12
C GLU A 558 27.32 32.33 -4.15
N VAL A 559 28.23 31.36 -4.24
CA VAL A 559 29.43 31.25 -3.39
C VAL A 559 30.67 31.30 -4.26
N GLU A 560 31.50 32.32 -4.07
CA GLU A 560 32.78 32.45 -4.78
C GLU A 560 33.90 31.72 -4.04
N LEU A 561 34.54 30.78 -4.74
CA LEU A 561 35.71 30.05 -4.25
C LEU A 561 36.93 30.48 -5.07
N HIS A 562 37.82 31.26 -4.45
CA HIS A 562 38.97 31.85 -5.14
C HIS A 562 40.15 30.90 -5.33
N ARG A 563 40.33 29.93 -4.42
CA ARG A 563 41.45 28.98 -4.45
C ARG A 563 41.12 27.70 -3.69
N GLN A 564 41.84 26.62 -4.01
CA GLN A 564 41.70 25.33 -3.32
C GLN A 564 41.89 25.47 -1.81
N ARG A 565 41.20 24.62 -1.02
CA ARG A 565 41.30 24.52 0.46
C ARG A 565 40.99 25.80 1.24
N HIS A 566 40.26 26.75 0.64
CA HIS A 566 39.84 27.97 1.33
C HIS A 566 38.30 27.99 1.45
N PRO A 567 37.76 27.94 2.69
CA PRO A 567 36.32 27.82 2.89
C PRO A 567 35.63 29.16 2.63
N ALA A 568 34.47 29.10 2.00
CA ALA A 568 33.53 30.22 1.87
C ALA A 568 32.15 29.78 2.36
N CYS A 569 31.51 30.61 3.18
CA CYS A 569 30.25 30.27 3.83
C CYS A 569 29.13 31.22 3.41
N ILE A 570 27.93 30.67 3.31
CA ILE A 570 26.68 31.40 3.15
C ILE A 570 25.67 30.98 4.20
N THR A 571 24.71 31.84 4.50
CA THR A 571 23.65 31.57 5.47
C THR A 571 22.30 31.81 4.82
N ALA A 572 21.49 30.77 4.75
CA ALA A 572 20.08 30.86 4.36
C ALA A 572 19.22 30.87 5.64
N VAL A 573 18.29 31.82 5.73
CA VAL A 573 17.43 31.96 6.92
C VAL A 573 16.00 31.74 6.50
N PHE A 574 15.30 30.88 7.23
CA PHE A 574 13.89 30.65 7.01
C PHE A 574 13.03 30.87 8.24
N GLN A 575 11.84 31.42 8.01
CA GLN A 575 10.82 31.69 9.01
C GLN A 575 9.71 30.66 8.92
N LEU A 576 9.32 30.09 10.06
CA LEU A 576 8.18 29.19 10.16
C LEU A 576 6.85 29.95 9.96
N HIS A 577 5.88 29.32 9.30
CA HIS A 577 4.52 29.85 9.20
C HIS A 577 3.79 29.84 10.54
N GLU A 578 2.87 30.78 10.71
CA GLU A 578 1.95 30.77 11.84
C GLU A 578 0.92 29.64 11.69
N ASN A 579 0.52 29.02 12.80
CA ASN A 579 -0.55 27.99 12.87
C ASN A 579 -0.25 26.66 12.15
N ILE A 580 0.99 26.20 12.17
CA ILE A 580 1.36 24.88 11.63
C ILE A 580 0.65 23.75 12.38
N ARG A 581 0.00 22.85 11.63
CA ARG A 581 -0.65 21.64 12.17
C ARG A 581 0.35 20.51 12.42
N ASP A 582 1.21 20.23 11.45
CA ASP A 582 2.19 19.15 11.59
C ASP A 582 3.43 19.64 12.35
N LYS A 583 3.50 19.27 13.63
CA LYS A 583 4.58 19.63 14.57
C LYS A 583 5.43 18.41 14.97
N LEU A 584 5.28 17.26 14.28
CA LEU A 584 6.05 16.05 14.58
C LEU A 584 7.09 15.75 13.50
N ARG A 585 6.69 15.86 12.23
CA ARG A 585 7.61 15.55 11.12
C ARG A 585 8.66 16.64 10.99
N PRO A 586 9.95 16.30 10.86
CA PRO A 586 11.00 17.29 10.69
C PRO A 586 10.78 18.12 9.43
N ILE A 587 11.39 19.30 9.39
CA ILE A 587 11.53 20.07 8.16
C ILE A 587 12.73 19.51 7.42
N SER A 588 12.47 18.78 6.34
CA SER A 588 13.52 18.23 5.48
C SER A 588 14.11 19.33 4.60
N LEU A 589 15.43 19.42 4.54
CA LEU A 589 16.20 20.35 3.75
C LEU A 589 16.97 19.58 2.67
N ALA A 590 16.93 20.04 1.43
CA ALA A 590 17.81 19.61 0.36
C ALA A 590 18.67 20.80 -0.07
N ILE A 591 19.99 20.62 -0.02
CA ILE A 591 20.97 21.65 -0.31
C ILE A 591 21.80 21.15 -1.49
N THR A 592 21.53 21.69 -2.66
CA THR A 592 22.16 21.27 -3.91
C THR A 592 23.13 22.34 -4.38
N HIS A 593 24.33 21.95 -4.80
CA HIS A 593 25.29 22.89 -5.38
C HIS A 593 25.67 22.51 -6.80
N THR A 594 25.90 23.51 -7.65
CA THR A 594 26.38 23.34 -9.03
C THR A 594 27.44 24.38 -9.36
N ILE A 595 28.36 24.08 -10.29
CA ILE A 595 29.29 25.08 -10.79
C ILE A 595 28.54 26.00 -11.75
N LYS A 596 28.66 27.31 -11.56
CA LYS A 596 28.09 28.31 -12.47
C LYS A 596 28.74 28.19 -13.85
N PRO A 597 28.00 27.90 -14.93
CA PRO A 597 28.57 27.80 -16.26
C PRO A 597 29.18 29.14 -16.69
N VAL A 598 30.45 29.14 -17.07
CA VAL A 598 31.10 30.31 -17.65
C VAL A 598 30.96 30.23 -19.17
N PRO A 599 30.33 31.22 -19.84
CA PRO A 599 30.22 31.21 -21.29
C PRO A 599 31.61 31.13 -21.95
N PRO A 600 31.80 30.33 -23.00
CA PRO A 600 33.08 30.22 -23.67
C PRO A 600 33.52 31.59 -24.19
N ARG A 601 34.72 32.04 -23.82
CA ARG A 601 35.32 33.24 -24.41
C ARG A 601 35.59 32.94 -25.89
N ARG A 602 35.02 33.74 -26.80
CA ARG A 602 35.31 33.66 -28.25
C ARG A 602 36.82 33.76 -28.48
N HIS A 603 37.49 32.64 -28.70
CA HIS A 603 38.88 32.58 -29.11
C HIS A 603 38.97 32.30 -30.61
N ASN A 604 39.94 32.94 -31.27
CA ASN A 604 40.26 32.67 -32.67
C ASN A 604 40.65 31.20 -32.85
N GLY A 605 39.98 30.51 -33.79
CA GLY A 605 39.93 29.05 -33.93
C GLY A 605 41.22 28.37 -34.43
N LYS A 606 42.35 28.55 -33.74
CA LYS A 606 43.59 27.79 -34.00
C LYS A 606 44.22 27.14 -32.76
N ARG A 607 43.72 27.41 -31.55
CA ARG A 607 44.27 26.84 -30.31
C ARG A 607 43.19 26.03 -29.60
N LEU A 608 43.54 24.83 -29.15
CA LEU A 608 42.64 23.98 -28.35
C LEU A 608 42.10 24.79 -27.17
N GLN A 609 40.78 24.76 -27.01
CA GLN A 609 40.11 25.43 -25.90
C GLN A 609 40.39 24.67 -24.61
N ARG A 610 40.75 25.41 -23.56
CA ARG A 610 40.87 24.86 -22.21
C ARG A 610 39.49 24.46 -21.71
N LEU A 611 39.35 23.22 -21.25
CA LEU A 611 38.09 22.69 -20.78
C LEU A 611 37.68 23.28 -19.42
N PRO A 612 36.39 23.58 -19.20
CA PRO A 612 35.88 23.94 -17.89
C PRO A 612 35.90 22.72 -16.96
N PRO A 613 36.05 22.92 -15.63
CA PRO A 613 35.99 21.83 -14.67
C PRO A 613 34.56 21.33 -14.44
N VAL A 614 34.45 20.09 -13.96
CA VAL A 614 33.19 19.43 -13.58
C VAL A 614 33.20 19.08 -12.08
N LEU A 615 32.04 18.90 -11.47
CA LEU A 615 31.94 18.41 -10.10
C LEU A 615 32.16 16.89 -10.04
N SER A 616 32.84 16.43 -8.99
CA SER A 616 32.93 15.00 -8.70
C SER A 616 31.55 14.38 -8.51
N LEU A 617 31.34 13.16 -9.02
CA LEU A 617 30.09 12.41 -8.81
C LEU A 617 29.89 12.00 -7.34
N THR A 618 31.00 11.71 -6.64
CA THR A 618 31.01 11.24 -5.26
C THR A 618 31.84 12.21 -4.39
N PRO A 619 31.26 12.81 -3.33
CA PRO A 619 29.88 12.67 -2.85
C PRO A 619 28.86 13.42 -3.73
N SER A 620 27.58 13.00 -3.68
CA SER A 620 26.50 13.65 -4.43
C SER A 620 26.43 15.16 -4.19
N ASN A 621 26.15 15.92 -5.24
CA ASN A 621 26.01 17.37 -5.17
C ASN A 621 24.82 17.86 -4.33
N THR A 622 23.85 17.00 -4.00
CA THR A 622 22.76 17.29 -3.06
C THR A 622 23.04 16.71 -1.68
N LEU A 623 22.90 17.53 -0.63
CA LEU A 623 22.91 17.10 0.76
C LEU A 623 21.49 17.17 1.32
N HIS A 624 21.05 16.10 1.96
CA HIS A 624 19.82 16.09 2.73
C HIS A 624 20.12 16.32 4.20
N SER A 625 19.38 17.23 4.82
CA SER A 625 19.44 17.52 6.25
C SER A 625 18.03 17.69 6.79
N GLU A 626 17.88 17.77 8.10
CA GLU A 626 16.57 17.91 8.73
C GLU A 626 16.64 18.74 10.00
N VAL A 627 15.55 19.45 10.28
CA VAL A 627 15.37 20.21 11.52
C VAL A 627 14.16 19.66 12.25
N ASN A 628 14.38 19.16 13.46
CA ASN A 628 13.35 18.51 14.25
C ASN A 628 12.58 19.53 15.10
N PHE A 629 11.27 19.31 15.24
CA PHE A 629 10.47 20.02 16.24
C PHE A 629 10.80 19.50 17.64
N LEU A 630 10.71 20.37 18.65
CA LEU A 630 10.75 19.95 20.04
C LEU A 630 9.50 19.09 20.33
N ARG A 631 9.69 17.78 20.56
CA ARG A 631 8.61 16.81 20.80
C ARG A 631 8.13 16.86 22.24
N GLU A 632 7.37 17.90 22.58
CA GLU A 632 6.72 18.05 23.88
C GLU A 632 5.48 17.13 23.98
N GLY A 633 5.29 16.47 25.13
CA GLY A 633 4.12 15.61 25.37
C GLY A 633 4.25 14.17 24.87
N CYS A 634 5.45 13.81 24.39
CA CYS A 634 5.83 12.44 24.02
C CYS A 634 6.71 11.83 25.11
N GLY A 635 6.73 10.50 25.22
CA GLY A 635 7.48 9.77 26.23
C GLY A 635 8.98 10.07 26.28
N SER A 636 9.69 9.48 27.24
CA SER A 636 11.14 9.68 27.40
C SER A 636 11.98 9.24 26.19
N ASP A 637 11.42 8.39 25.33
CA ASP A 637 11.96 7.91 24.06
C ASP A 637 11.74 8.90 22.89
N LYS A 638 10.98 9.99 23.11
CA LYS A 638 10.61 11.01 22.12
C LYS A 638 9.78 10.45 20.95
N ILE A 639 9.16 9.29 21.10
CA ILE A 639 8.22 8.73 20.13
C ILE A 639 6.81 9.04 20.65
N CYS A 640 5.97 9.65 19.84
CA CYS A 640 4.64 10.08 20.30
C CYS A 640 3.63 8.96 19.98
N GLN A 641 3.41 8.07 20.94
CA GLN A 641 2.52 6.90 20.79
C GLN A 641 1.14 7.20 21.38
N SER A 642 0.15 7.48 20.53
CA SER A 642 -1.20 7.83 20.99
C SER A 642 -2.09 6.61 21.17
N ASN A 643 -3.14 6.74 21.99
CA ASN A 643 -4.16 5.69 22.13
C ASN A 643 -5.56 6.29 22.05
N LEU A 644 -5.90 6.81 20.87
CA LEU A 644 -7.21 7.36 20.59
C LEU A 644 -8.25 6.25 20.46
N LYS A 645 -9.22 6.21 21.38
CA LYS A 645 -10.38 5.31 21.31
C LYS A 645 -11.67 6.09 21.08
N LEU A 646 -12.52 5.62 20.18
CA LEU A 646 -13.81 6.23 19.84
C LEU A 646 -14.98 5.39 20.36
N ARG A 647 -15.99 6.06 20.93
CA ARG A 647 -17.30 5.48 21.28
C ARG A 647 -18.41 6.40 20.79
N PHE A 648 -19.53 5.83 20.38
CA PHE A 648 -20.67 6.59 19.85
C PHE A 648 -21.99 6.18 20.51
N GLN A 649 -22.98 7.07 20.45
CA GLN A 649 -24.35 6.79 20.86
C GLN A 649 -25.35 7.65 20.10
N PHE A 650 -26.36 7.04 19.49
CA PHE A 650 -27.51 7.77 18.95
C PHE A 650 -28.48 8.16 20.07
N GLY A 651 -29.07 9.34 19.94
CA GLY A 651 -30.07 9.84 20.86
C GLY A 651 -30.96 10.89 20.23
N THR A 652 -31.91 11.37 21.01
CA THR A 652 -32.81 12.45 20.65
C THR A 652 -32.58 13.64 21.58
N ARG A 653 -32.84 14.83 21.05
CA ARG A 653 -32.78 16.07 21.82
C ARG A 653 -34.05 16.87 21.54
N PRO A 654 -34.93 17.09 22.54
CA PRO A 654 -36.08 17.95 22.40
C PRO A 654 -35.65 19.40 22.09
N HIS A 655 -36.41 20.11 21.25
CA HIS A 655 -36.07 21.48 20.81
C HIS A 655 -35.88 22.50 21.96
N ASN A 656 -36.45 22.24 23.15
CA ASN A 656 -36.47 23.18 24.28
C ASN A 656 -35.54 22.79 25.44
N THR A 657 -34.71 21.75 25.30
CA THR A 657 -33.82 21.30 26.38
C THR A 657 -32.48 20.81 25.83
N ASP A 658 -31.39 21.09 26.54
CA ASP A 658 -30.06 20.56 26.23
C ASP A 658 -29.86 19.09 26.64
N PHE A 659 -30.90 18.47 27.21
CA PHE A 659 -30.84 17.11 27.70
C PHE A 659 -30.77 16.10 26.54
N PHE A 660 -29.63 15.38 26.46
CA PHE A 660 -29.46 14.27 25.52
C PHE A 660 -30.11 13.01 26.10
N THR A 661 -31.05 12.43 25.35
CA THR A 661 -31.69 11.17 25.73
C THR A 661 -31.23 10.08 24.77
N PRO A 662 -30.53 9.04 25.24
CA PRO A 662 -30.07 7.96 24.36
C PRO A 662 -31.25 7.15 23.81
N LEU A 663 -31.13 6.67 22.56
CA LEU A 663 -32.14 5.80 21.98
C LEU A 663 -32.26 4.48 22.76
N PRO A 664 -33.49 3.94 22.91
CA PRO A 664 -33.72 2.66 23.57
C PRO A 664 -33.02 1.53 22.82
N LYS A 665 -32.64 0.47 23.54
CA LYS A 665 -31.98 -0.70 22.97
C LYS A 665 -32.95 -1.88 22.88
N ASP A 666 -32.83 -2.69 21.84
CA ASP A 666 -33.56 -3.95 21.72
C ASP A 666 -32.95 -5.07 22.58
N GLU A 667 -33.55 -6.28 22.55
CA GLU A 667 -33.06 -7.47 23.27
C GLU A 667 -31.63 -7.88 22.85
N GLY A 668 -31.18 -7.46 21.66
CA GLY A 668 -29.82 -7.65 21.13
C GLY A 668 -28.85 -6.51 21.48
N GLY A 669 -29.28 -5.49 22.22
CA GLY A 669 -28.45 -4.35 22.61
C GLY A 669 -28.26 -3.26 21.54
N VAL A 670 -28.97 -3.34 20.42
CA VAL A 670 -28.91 -2.39 19.30
C VAL A 670 -29.85 -1.21 19.54
N GLN A 671 -29.42 0.01 19.23
CA GLN A 671 -30.26 1.21 19.39
C GLN A 671 -31.37 1.26 18.34
N VAL A 672 -32.61 1.52 18.79
CA VAL A 672 -33.80 1.55 17.94
C VAL A 672 -34.37 2.96 17.86
N LEU A 673 -34.53 3.46 16.64
CA LEU A 673 -35.23 4.69 16.32
C LEU A 673 -36.68 4.36 15.92
N SER A 674 -37.63 4.86 16.71
CA SER A 674 -39.05 4.87 16.36
C SER A 674 -39.35 6.11 15.52
N LEU A 675 -39.89 5.91 14.31
CA LEU A 675 -40.35 6.98 13.43
C LEU A 675 -41.60 7.66 14.02
N SER A 676 -41.37 8.51 15.01
CA SER A 676 -42.29 9.56 15.44
C SER A 676 -41.98 10.86 14.67
N ASP A 677 -42.80 11.90 14.75
CA ASP A 677 -42.63 13.19 14.01
C ASP A 677 -41.33 13.99 14.35
N GLN A 678 -40.27 13.33 14.81
CA GLN A 678 -38.97 13.89 15.16
C GLN A 678 -38.13 14.18 13.91
N ARG A 679 -37.80 15.46 13.70
CA ARG A 679 -37.05 15.96 12.53
C ARG A 679 -35.52 15.87 12.64
N LEU A 680 -34.99 15.50 13.80
CA LEU A 680 -33.56 15.48 14.10
C LEU A 680 -33.19 14.27 14.97
N VAL A 681 -32.05 13.66 14.66
CA VAL A 681 -31.37 12.64 15.48
C VAL A 681 -29.99 13.17 15.85
N VAL A 682 -29.52 12.86 17.05
CA VAL A 682 -28.24 13.32 17.57
C VAL A 682 -27.28 12.15 17.69
N LEU A 683 -26.08 12.29 17.14
CA LEU A 683 -24.96 11.37 17.31
C LEU A 683 -24.00 11.95 18.35
N GLU A 684 -23.95 11.34 19.54
CA GLU A 684 -22.98 11.66 20.57
C GLU A 684 -21.70 10.86 20.34
N ILE A 685 -20.55 11.54 20.35
CA ILE A 685 -19.23 10.97 20.09
C ILE A 685 -18.33 11.27 21.29
N ILE A 686 -17.68 10.22 21.79
CA ILE A 686 -16.74 10.27 22.91
C ILE A 686 -15.40 9.71 22.42
N ILE A 687 -14.36 10.54 22.49
CA ILE A 687 -13.00 10.15 22.12
C ILE A 687 -12.12 10.27 23.36
N THR A 688 -11.30 9.25 23.63
CA THR A 688 -10.36 9.24 24.76
C THR A 688 -8.95 8.99 24.28
N ASN A 689 -7.98 9.70 24.84
CA ASN A 689 -6.55 9.42 24.70
C ASN A 689 -5.99 8.93 26.04
N LEU A 690 -6.44 7.76 26.47
CA LEU A 690 -6.06 7.16 27.76
C LEU A 690 -5.00 6.08 27.48
N PRO A 691 -4.04 5.83 28.38
CA PRO A 691 -3.14 4.69 28.23
C PRO A 691 -3.92 3.37 28.16
N SER A 692 -3.46 2.44 27.33
CA SER A 692 -4.06 1.11 27.20
C SER A 692 -3.98 0.32 28.51
N ASP A 693 -2.84 0.38 29.19
CA ASP A 693 -2.66 -0.16 30.53
C ASP A 693 -2.39 0.98 31.54
N PRO A 694 -3.31 1.21 32.49
CA PRO A 694 -3.09 2.17 33.58
C PRO A 694 -1.86 1.86 34.46
N LEU A 695 -1.37 0.61 34.48
CA LEU A 695 -0.17 0.22 35.22
C LEU A 695 1.12 0.60 34.50
N TYR A 696 1.07 0.70 33.16
CA TYR A 696 2.21 1.07 32.31
C TYR A 696 1.83 2.27 31.42
N PRO A 697 1.56 3.44 32.03
CA PRO A 697 1.10 4.60 31.28
C PRO A 697 2.16 5.17 30.33
N GLU A 698 3.42 4.74 30.41
CA GLU A 698 4.49 5.21 29.54
C GLU A 698 4.56 4.42 28.20
N GLU A 699 3.82 3.31 28.05
CA GLU A 699 3.84 2.52 26.80
C GLU A 699 2.99 3.15 25.68
N ASP A 700 1.94 3.89 26.01
CA ASP A 700 1.10 4.59 25.02
C ASP A 700 0.26 5.70 25.68
N GLY A 701 -0.58 6.36 24.87
CA GLY A 701 -1.44 7.45 25.33
C GLY A 701 -0.72 8.80 25.44
N ASP A 702 0.43 8.96 24.79
CA ASP A 702 1.07 10.26 24.56
C ASP A 702 0.15 11.23 23.81
N ASP A 703 0.55 12.49 23.76
CA ASP A 703 -0.15 13.53 23.02
C ASP A 703 -0.38 13.13 21.56
N ALA A 704 -1.65 13.13 21.13
CA ALA A 704 -2.02 12.79 19.75
C ALA A 704 -2.01 14.06 18.89
N HIS A 705 -1.06 14.17 17.96
CA HIS A 705 -0.90 15.34 17.12
C HIS A 705 -1.79 15.26 15.87
N ALA A 706 -2.26 16.43 15.42
CA ALA A 706 -3.15 16.59 14.27
C ALA A 706 -4.29 15.55 14.22
N ALA A 707 -4.92 15.26 15.37
CA ALA A 707 -6.00 14.29 15.45
C ALA A 707 -7.28 14.82 14.79
N GLN A 708 -7.86 14.03 13.88
CA GLN A 708 -9.05 14.37 13.13
C GLN A 708 -10.07 13.23 13.13
N LEU A 709 -11.36 13.58 13.05
CA LEU A 709 -12.44 12.64 12.85
C LEU A 709 -13.17 12.98 11.55
N LEU A 710 -13.22 12.01 10.63
CA LEU A 710 -14.02 12.07 9.42
C LEU A 710 -15.30 11.25 9.62
N ILE A 711 -16.45 11.89 9.38
CA ILE A 711 -17.78 11.28 9.50
C ILE A 711 -18.39 11.23 8.11
N THR A 712 -18.68 10.02 7.61
CA THR A 712 -19.37 9.82 6.33
C THR A 712 -20.82 9.39 6.60
N LEU A 713 -21.75 10.15 6.05
CA LEU A 713 -23.19 9.98 6.25
C LEU A 713 -23.85 9.41 4.98
N PRO A 714 -24.77 8.45 5.10
CA PRO A 714 -25.55 7.93 3.98
C PRO A 714 -26.59 8.96 3.52
N ASN A 715 -27.16 8.78 2.32
CA ASN A 715 -28.15 9.70 1.74
C ASN A 715 -29.44 9.90 2.58
N THR A 716 -29.68 9.01 3.55
CA THR A 716 -30.80 9.07 4.49
C THR A 716 -30.60 10.08 5.63
N LEU A 717 -29.35 10.46 5.91
CA LEU A 717 -28.96 11.41 6.96
C LEU A 717 -28.17 12.57 6.35
N SER A 718 -28.42 13.79 6.82
CA SER A 718 -27.61 14.95 6.43
C SER A 718 -27.19 15.77 7.64
N TYR A 719 -26.01 16.38 7.57
CA TYR A 719 -25.51 17.24 8.64
C TYR A 719 -26.43 18.45 8.86
N ALA A 720 -26.92 18.62 10.09
CA ALA A 720 -27.76 19.75 10.48
C ALA A 720 -27.04 20.74 11.42
N GLY A 721 -25.93 20.33 12.04
CA GLY A 721 -25.12 21.18 12.92
C GLY A 721 -24.28 20.37 13.90
N SER A 722 -23.37 21.02 14.61
CA SER A 722 -22.54 20.38 15.65
C SER A 722 -22.50 21.24 16.91
N ARG A 723 -22.32 20.57 18.05
CA ARG A 723 -22.01 21.22 19.33
C ARG A 723 -20.68 20.66 19.82
N VAL A 724 -19.63 21.44 19.65
CA VAL A 724 -18.25 21.07 19.95
C VAL A 724 -17.62 22.05 20.96
N PRO A 725 -16.66 21.60 21.79
CA PRO A 725 -15.85 22.48 22.63
C PRO A 725 -15.09 23.53 21.81
N THR A 726 -14.69 24.65 22.43
CA THR A 726 -13.98 25.77 21.76
C THR A 726 -12.65 25.38 21.12
N GLN A 727 -12.00 24.34 21.64
CA GLN A 727 -10.73 23.79 21.13
C GLN A 727 -10.90 22.89 19.89
N MET A 728 -12.14 22.64 19.45
CA MET A 728 -12.48 21.75 18.33
C MET A 728 -13.27 22.50 17.27
N ARG A 729 -13.16 22.06 16.00
CA ARG A 729 -13.94 22.63 14.89
C ARG A 729 -14.43 21.52 13.97
N CYS A 730 -15.70 21.53 13.62
CA CYS A 730 -16.28 20.61 12.64
C CYS A 730 -16.84 21.38 11.45
N GLN A 731 -16.50 20.96 10.23
CA GLN A 731 -16.99 21.52 8.98
C GLN A 731 -17.58 20.41 8.11
N ALA A 732 -18.74 20.66 7.53
CA ALA A 732 -19.38 19.74 6.60
C ALA A 732 -19.15 20.17 5.15
N ASN A 733 -19.12 19.21 4.23
CA ASN A 733 -19.12 19.50 2.80
C ASN A 733 -20.44 20.14 2.35
N GLN A 734 -20.48 20.67 1.11
CA GLN A 734 -21.66 21.38 0.58
C GLN A 734 -22.95 20.53 0.60
N ASN A 735 -22.83 19.21 0.45
CA ASN A 735 -23.97 18.28 0.43
C ASN A 735 -24.35 17.75 1.81
N GLY A 736 -23.60 18.09 2.86
CA GLY A 736 -23.81 17.59 4.22
C GLY A 736 -23.63 16.08 4.39
N SER A 737 -22.95 15.41 3.45
CA SER A 737 -22.69 13.96 3.44
C SER A 737 -21.37 13.56 4.11
N GLN A 738 -20.43 14.50 4.24
CA GLN A 738 -19.17 14.28 4.95
C GLN A 738 -18.90 15.45 5.91
N VAL A 739 -18.45 15.12 7.10
CA VAL A 739 -18.11 16.08 8.16
C VAL A 739 -16.70 15.80 8.65
N GLU A 740 -15.84 16.80 8.57
CA GLU A 740 -14.46 16.75 9.08
C GLU A 740 -14.40 17.53 10.39
N CYS A 741 -13.91 16.88 11.45
CA CYS A 741 -13.79 17.45 12.78
C CYS A 741 -12.33 17.44 13.25
N ASP A 742 -11.76 18.64 13.46
CA ASP A 742 -10.47 18.83 14.12
C ASP A 742 -10.65 18.65 15.64
N LEU A 743 -9.96 17.66 16.22
CA LEU A 743 -10.13 17.25 17.62
C LEU A 743 -9.26 18.04 18.62
N GLY A 744 -8.33 18.84 18.11
CA GLY A 744 -7.31 19.54 18.88
C GLY A 744 -5.91 19.09 18.46
N ASN A 745 -4.92 19.98 18.58
CA ASN A 745 -3.56 19.69 18.12
C ASN A 745 -2.51 20.26 19.12
N PRO A 746 -2.06 19.46 20.11
CA PRO A 746 -2.38 18.04 20.31
C PRO A 746 -3.66 17.76 21.11
N VAL A 747 -4.18 16.53 21.01
CA VAL A 747 -5.10 15.93 22.00
C VAL A 747 -4.24 15.34 23.11
N LYS A 748 -4.23 16.01 24.26
CA LYS A 748 -3.34 15.67 25.37
C LYS A 748 -3.54 14.26 25.92
N ARG A 749 -2.49 13.70 26.53
CA ARG A 749 -2.57 12.50 27.37
C ARG A 749 -3.70 12.62 28.40
N ASN A 750 -4.43 11.54 28.61
CA ASN A 750 -5.63 11.44 29.47
C ASN A 750 -6.81 12.34 29.07
N ALA A 751 -6.79 12.95 27.87
CA ALA A 751 -7.91 13.76 27.41
C ALA A 751 -9.15 12.89 27.12
N LYS A 752 -10.32 13.44 27.47
CA LYS A 752 -11.63 12.89 27.11
C LYS A 752 -12.46 13.97 26.43
N LEU A 753 -12.64 13.80 25.12
CA LEU A 753 -13.42 14.70 24.29
C LEU A 753 -14.84 14.13 24.16
N LYS A 754 -15.84 14.97 24.42
CA LYS A 754 -17.26 14.60 24.28
C LYS A 754 -17.99 15.71 23.53
N PHE A 755 -18.60 15.38 22.40
CA PHE A 755 -19.31 16.32 21.56
C PHE A 755 -20.45 15.64 20.80
N THR A 756 -21.34 16.44 20.19
CA THR A 756 -22.50 15.88 19.47
C THR A 756 -22.67 16.48 18.08
N ILE A 757 -23.02 15.63 17.11
CA ILE A 757 -23.39 16.00 15.75
C ILE A 757 -24.90 15.82 15.59
N ASN A 758 -25.59 16.87 15.15
CA ASN A 758 -27.02 16.84 14.86
C ASN A 758 -27.22 16.43 13.40
N LEU A 759 -28.07 15.45 13.18
CA LEU A 759 -28.37 14.84 11.88
C LEU A 759 -29.85 15.04 11.55
N SER A 760 -30.12 15.46 10.32
CA SER A 760 -31.48 15.61 9.79
C SER A 760 -32.04 14.25 9.39
N THR A 761 -33.29 13.98 9.78
CA THR A 761 -34.04 12.77 9.42
C THR A 761 -35.00 12.98 8.24
N ALA A 762 -34.92 14.12 7.55
CA ALA A 762 -35.87 14.49 6.50
C ALA A 762 -35.91 13.52 5.30
N ASN A 763 -34.82 12.79 5.05
CA ASN A 763 -34.68 11.87 3.92
C ASN A 763 -34.97 10.40 4.28
N ILE A 764 -35.48 10.13 5.48
CA ILE A 764 -35.86 8.78 5.91
C ILE A 764 -37.21 8.40 5.27
N THR A 765 -37.21 7.32 4.47
CA THR A 765 -38.42 6.79 3.79
C THR A 765 -38.94 5.53 4.48
N THR A 766 -40.14 5.07 4.11
CA THR A 766 -40.75 3.83 4.64
C THR A 766 -39.97 2.54 4.31
N GLU A 767 -38.98 2.61 3.42
CA GLU A 767 -38.11 1.49 3.04
C GLU A 767 -36.82 1.43 3.85
N THR A 768 -36.50 2.50 4.61
CA THR A 768 -35.29 2.54 5.42
C THR A 768 -35.40 1.62 6.64
N THR A 769 -34.49 0.67 6.75
CA THR A 769 -34.46 -0.33 7.83
C THR A 769 -33.41 -0.01 8.89
N GLU A 770 -32.38 0.75 8.51
CA GLU A 770 -31.22 1.06 9.34
C GLU A 770 -30.63 2.45 9.05
N LEU A 771 -29.95 2.98 10.06
CA LEU A 771 -29.16 4.19 10.02
C LEU A 771 -27.71 3.81 10.28
N THR A 772 -26.85 4.18 9.33
CA THR A 772 -25.40 3.98 9.43
C THR A 772 -24.69 5.33 9.38
N ALA A 773 -23.56 5.46 10.06
CA ALA A 773 -22.63 6.58 9.88
C ALA A 773 -21.21 6.07 10.10
N ASP A 774 -20.35 6.20 9.10
CA ASP A 774 -18.98 5.70 9.18
C ASP A 774 -18.07 6.75 9.82
N LEU A 775 -17.38 6.36 10.89
CA LEU A 775 -16.52 7.21 11.70
C LEU A 775 -15.08 6.76 11.53
N LEU A 776 -14.25 7.59 10.92
CA LEU A 776 -12.82 7.33 10.71
C LEU A 776 -11.98 8.32 11.52
N LEU A 777 -11.21 7.80 12.47
CA LEU A 777 -10.32 8.58 13.32
C LEU A 777 -8.89 8.53 12.76
N THR A 778 -8.22 9.67 12.66
CA THR A 778 -6.85 9.76 12.11
C THR A 778 -5.97 10.65 12.99
N THR A 779 -4.68 10.35 13.02
CA THR A 779 -3.64 11.14 13.71
C THR A 779 -2.30 10.94 13.01
N ILE A 780 -1.34 11.85 13.25
CA ILE A 780 0.05 11.69 12.79
C ILE A 780 0.96 11.06 13.85
N SER A 781 0.47 10.91 15.10
CA SER A 781 1.14 10.14 16.15
C SER A 781 1.11 8.65 15.80
N GLU A 782 2.03 7.86 16.36
CA GLU A 782 2.12 6.44 16.07
C GLU A 782 0.95 5.71 16.74
N GLN A 783 0.07 5.13 15.92
CA GLN A 783 -1.05 4.30 16.35
C GLN A 783 -1.57 3.47 15.17
N SER A 784 -1.47 2.14 15.26
CA SER A 784 -1.82 1.23 14.16
C SER A 784 -3.26 0.70 14.20
N ASP A 785 -4.01 0.91 15.29
CA ASP A 785 -5.31 0.30 15.55
C ASP A 785 -6.52 1.23 15.29
N LEU A 786 -6.38 2.16 14.34
CA LEU A 786 -7.40 3.13 13.96
C LEU A 786 -8.29 2.62 12.81
N ASP A 787 -9.05 1.57 13.07
CA ASP A 787 -10.02 1.04 12.11
C ASP A 787 -11.30 1.91 12.01
N PRO A 788 -11.94 2.00 10.84
CA PRO A 788 -13.22 2.68 10.69
C PRO A 788 -14.31 2.02 11.55
N ILE A 789 -15.09 2.84 12.27
CA ILE A 789 -16.19 2.38 13.12
C ILE A 789 -17.52 2.84 12.50
N THR A 790 -18.39 1.90 12.13
CA THR A 790 -19.74 2.23 11.66
C THR A 790 -20.70 2.35 12.85
N ALA A 791 -21.22 3.56 13.07
CA ALA A 791 -22.30 3.78 14.02
C ALA A 791 -23.63 3.24 13.45
N TYR A 792 -24.30 2.38 14.20
CA TYR A 792 -25.48 1.63 13.73
C TYR A 792 -26.72 1.83 14.62
N ALA A 793 -27.87 2.08 14.00
CA ALA A 793 -29.18 2.08 14.66
C ALA A 793 -30.28 1.50 13.74
N LYS A 794 -31.25 0.79 14.32
CA LYS A 794 -32.37 0.16 13.60
C LYS A 794 -33.58 1.07 13.55
N VAL A 795 -34.29 1.10 12.42
CA VAL A 795 -35.51 1.92 12.23
C VAL A 795 -36.76 1.05 12.34
N VAL A 796 -37.76 1.50 13.11
CA VAL A 796 -39.04 0.79 13.30
C VAL A 796 -40.22 1.75 13.09
N ILE A 797 -41.29 1.25 12.47
CA ILE A 797 -42.55 1.97 12.26
C ILE A 797 -43.61 1.39 13.21
N GLU A 798 -44.15 2.21 14.10
CA GLU A 798 -45.17 1.82 15.07
C GLU A 798 -46.59 2.11 14.56
N LEU A 799 -47.49 1.11 14.60
CA LEU A 799 -48.92 1.28 14.31
C LEU A 799 -49.75 1.35 15.61
N PRO A 800 -50.46 2.46 15.88
CA PRO A 800 -51.21 2.63 17.12
C PRO A 800 -52.65 2.07 17.04
N LEU A 801 -52.83 0.77 16.75
CA LEU A 801 -54.17 0.15 16.68
C LEU A 801 -54.56 -0.52 17.99
N SER A 802 -55.77 -0.28 18.50
CA SER A 802 -56.29 -0.96 19.69
C SER A 802 -57.71 -1.51 19.50
N VAL A 803 -58.06 -2.56 20.26
CA VAL A 803 -59.38 -3.19 20.28
C VAL A 803 -59.93 -3.24 21.70
N SER A 804 -61.23 -3.01 21.84
CA SER A 804 -61.98 -3.14 23.09
C SER A 804 -63.34 -3.81 22.82
N GLY A 805 -63.97 -4.41 23.82
CA GLY A 805 -65.29 -5.02 23.66
C GLY A 805 -66.13 -5.04 24.93
N LEU A 806 -67.45 -5.11 24.77
CA LEU A 806 -68.46 -5.00 25.82
C LEU A 806 -69.66 -5.93 25.56
N ALA A 807 -70.15 -6.63 26.59
CA ALA A 807 -71.36 -7.44 26.52
C ALA A 807 -72.55 -6.76 27.23
N ARG A 808 -73.73 -6.77 26.60
CA ARG A 808 -74.98 -6.19 27.12
C ARG A 808 -76.14 -7.20 27.08
N PRO A 809 -76.78 -7.53 28.21
CA PRO A 809 -76.34 -7.26 29.58
C PRO A 809 -75.08 -8.07 29.93
N HIS A 810 -74.28 -7.55 30.87
CA HIS A 810 -73.03 -8.20 31.32
C HIS A 810 -73.28 -9.42 32.24
N GLN A 811 -74.50 -9.54 32.78
CA GLN A 811 -74.98 -10.67 33.57
C GLN A 811 -76.21 -11.28 32.91
N LEU A 812 -76.19 -12.59 32.72
CA LEU A 812 -77.27 -13.38 32.14
C LEU A 812 -77.79 -14.38 33.16
N PHE A 813 -79.08 -14.67 33.12
CA PHE A 813 -79.71 -15.70 33.93
C PHE A 813 -80.28 -16.79 33.03
N PHE A 814 -80.14 -18.05 33.45
CA PHE A 814 -80.76 -19.19 32.76
C PHE A 814 -81.86 -19.81 33.64
N SER A 815 -83.03 -20.01 33.04
CA SER A 815 -84.21 -20.63 33.63
C SER A 815 -85.17 -21.10 32.51
N GLY A 816 -86.21 -21.87 32.87
CA GLY A 816 -87.23 -22.36 31.93
C GLY A 816 -87.31 -23.88 31.85
N THR A 817 -87.99 -24.39 30.81
CA THR A 817 -88.11 -25.83 30.53
C THR A 817 -87.15 -26.22 29.40
N VAL A 818 -86.57 -27.42 29.49
CA VAL A 818 -85.65 -27.91 28.46
C VAL A 818 -86.43 -28.20 27.18
N LYS A 819 -86.23 -27.39 26.14
CA LYS A 819 -86.68 -27.64 24.77
C LYS A 819 -85.50 -28.09 23.91
N GLY A 820 -85.67 -29.17 23.15
CA GLY A 820 -84.66 -29.67 22.21
C GLY A 820 -84.59 -28.85 20.92
N GLU A 821 -83.48 -28.94 20.19
CA GLU A 821 -83.20 -28.16 18.96
C GLU A 821 -84.32 -28.24 17.92
N SER A 822 -84.87 -29.44 17.68
CA SER A 822 -85.94 -29.66 16.68
C SER A 822 -87.30 -29.07 17.06
N ALA A 823 -87.47 -28.63 18.32
CA ALA A 823 -88.70 -28.06 18.84
C ALA A 823 -88.65 -26.52 18.96
N MET A 824 -87.53 -25.89 18.59
CA MET A 824 -87.37 -24.43 18.60
C MET A 824 -88.02 -23.83 17.34
N THR A 825 -88.95 -22.89 17.50
CA THR A 825 -89.64 -22.25 16.36
C THR A 825 -89.37 -20.75 16.25
N SER A 826 -89.06 -20.07 17.35
CA SER A 826 -88.63 -18.67 17.36
C SER A 826 -87.32 -18.47 18.13
N LEU A 827 -86.67 -17.32 17.93
CA LEU A 827 -85.44 -16.98 18.67
C LEU A 827 -85.70 -16.89 20.19
N GLU A 828 -86.92 -16.53 20.60
CA GLU A 828 -87.30 -16.44 22.00
C GLU A 828 -87.35 -17.80 22.71
N ASP A 829 -87.51 -18.91 21.97
CA ASP A 829 -87.51 -20.27 22.53
C ASP A 829 -86.11 -20.71 23.05
N ILE A 830 -85.03 -20.06 22.58
CA ILE A 830 -83.64 -20.46 22.91
C ILE A 830 -83.24 -20.05 24.33
N GLY A 831 -83.54 -18.80 24.71
CA GLY A 831 -83.15 -18.22 26.00
C GLY A 831 -82.79 -16.75 25.94
N SER A 832 -82.05 -16.30 26.95
CA SER A 832 -81.78 -14.88 27.26
C SER A 832 -80.94 -14.18 26.17
N PRO A 833 -81.33 -12.98 25.69
CA PRO A 833 -80.56 -12.25 24.67
C PRO A 833 -79.29 -11.61 25.24
N VAL A 834 -78.23 -11.60 24.43
CA VAL A 834 -76.95 -10.95 24.73
C VAL A 834 -76.36 -10.32 23.48
N ASP A 835 -76.01 -9.04 23.57
CA ASP A 835 -75.36 -8.28 22.50
C ASP A 835 -73.89 -8.06 22.85
N LEU A 836 -72.97 -8.48 21.96
CA LEU A 836 -71.54 -8.21 22.10
C LEU A 836 -71.09 -7.13 21.11
N GLU A 837 -70.55 -6.04 21.63
CA GLU A 837 -70.05 -4.87 20.89
C GLU A 837 -68.51 -4.85 20.93
N PHE A 838 -67.86 -4.79 19.76
CA PHE A 838 -66.41 -4.70 19.60
C PHE A 838 -66.06 -3.36 18.95
N VAL A 839 -65.19 -2.58 19.59
CA VAL A 839 -64.75 -1.25 19.13
C VAL A 839 -63.25 -1.29 18.83
N VAL A 840 -62.90 -1.06 17.57
CA VAL A 840 -61.51 -0.94 17.10
C VAL A 840 -61.19 0.53 16.90
N THR A 841 -60.10 1.03 17.48
CA THR A 841 -59.70 2.44 17.36
C THR A 841 -58.41 2.59 16.55
N ASN A 842 -58.38 3.57 15.64
CA ASN A 842 -57.22 3.99 14.86
C ASN A 842 -57.04 5.52 15.00
N PRO A 843 -56.17 5.98 15.91
CA PRO A 843 -55.81 7.39 16.06
C PRO A 843 -54.83 7.88 14.98
N GLY A 844 -54.25 6.98 14.18
CA GLY A 844 -53.32 7.30 13.10
C GLY A 844 -53.98 7.58 11.75
N LYS A 845 -53.16 7.70 10.70
CA LYS A 845 -53.64 7.85 9.30
C LYS A 845 -54.37 6.60 8.81
N ALA A 846 -55.19 6.74 7.77
CA ALA A 846 -55.95 5.65 7.18
C ALA A 846 -55.03 4.50 6.70
N LEU A 847 -55.39 3.25 7.04
CA LEU A 847 -54.61 2.02 6.83
C LEU A 847 -54.31 1.67 5.35
N GLN A 848 -54.92 2.34 4.37
CA GLN A 848 -54.76 2.04 2.93
C GLN A 848 -53.30 2.07 2.45
N THR A 849 -52.41 2.79 3.15
CA THR A 849 -51.00 2.93 2.76
C THR A 849 -50.07 1.87 3.39
N LEU A 850 -50.52 1.11 4.39
CA LEU A 850 -49.64 0.27 5.22
C LEU A 850 -50.03 -1.23 5.30
N GLY A 851 -51.21 -1.65 4.81
CA GLY A 851 -51.60 -3.06 4.72
C GLY A 851 -53.10 -3.32 4.96
N SER A 852 -53.52 -4.59 5.01
CA SER A 852 -54.90 -5.00 5.32
C SER A 852 -55.01 -5.52 6.75
N ALA A 853 -55.91 -4.93 7.55
CA ALA A 853 -56.16 -5.32 8.94
C ALA A 853 -57.41 -6.20 9.06
N PHE A 854 -57.38 -7.18 9.96
CA PHE A 854 -58.49 -8.10 10.24
C PHE A 854 -58.76 -8.14 11.74
N LEU A 855 -60.03 -8.03 12.12
CA LEU A 855 -60.52 -8.29 13.48
C LEU A 855 -60.92 -9.76 13.57
N ASN A 856 -60.23 -10.54 14.40
CA ASN A 856 -60.56 -11.95 14.61
C ASN A 856 -61.20 -12.13 15.99
N ILE A 857 -62.38 -12.74 16.00
CA ILE A 857 -63.19 -12.97 17.21
C ILE A 857 -63.37 -14.46 17.40
N MET A 858 -62.96 -14.99 18.55
CA MET A 858 -63.19 -16.39 18.91
C MET A 858 -64.53 -16.50 19.63
N TRP A 859 -65.51 -17.08 18.94
CA TRP A 859 -66.90 -17.16 19.39
C TRP A 859 -67.21 -18.52 20.04
N PRO A 860 -67.63 -18.59 21.32
CA PRO A 860 -67.94 -19.84 22.01
C PRO A 860 -69.31 -20.40 21.61
N ASN A 861 -69.31 -21.26 20.59
CA ASN A 861 -70.52 -21.77 19.97
C ASN A 861 -71.13 -22.95 20.74
N GLU A 862 -70.30 -23.93 21.12
CA GLU A 862 -70.73 -25.21 21.70
C GLU A 862 -69.84 -25.62 22.87
N LEU A 863 -70.37 -26.47 23.74
CA LEU A 863 -69.59 -27.23 24.72
C LEU A 863 -68.83 -28.38 24.03
N ALA A 864 -67.81 -28.92 24.70
CA ALA A 864 -67.04 -30.05 24.19
C ALA A 864 -67.89 -31.31 23.87
N ASN A 865 -69.06 -31.44 24.50
CA ASN A 865 -70.03 -32.53 24.31
C ASN A 865 -71.02 -32.30 23.15
N GLY A 866 -70.92 -31.20 22.41
CA GLY A 866 -71.76 -30.89 21.24
C GLY A 866 -73.09 -30.17 21.56
N LYS A 867 -73.30 -29.71 22.80
CA LYS A 867 -74.47 -28.88 23.17
C LYS A 867 -74.19 -27.39 22.93
N TRP A 868 -75.19 -26.63 22.48
CA TRP A 868 -75.09 -25.18 22.22
C TRP A 868 -74.78 -24.37 23.49
N LEU A 869 -73.90 -23.37 23.38
CA LEU A 869 -73.59 -22.39 24.44
C LEU A 869 -74.27 -21.04 24.16
N VAL A 870 -73.73 -20.31 23.19
CA VAL A 870 -74.21 -18.99 22.79
C VAL A 870 -74.50 -19.01 21.30
N TYR A 871 -75.79 -18.93 20.99
CA TYR A 871 -76.30 -18.98 19.63
C TYR A 871 -76.16 -17.62 18.95
N PRO A 872 -75.37 -17.48 17.88
CA PRO A 872 -75.20 -16.20 17.18
C PRO A 872 -76.38 -15.99 16.20
N ALA A 873 -77.22 -14.99 16.48
CA ALA A 873 -78.44 -14.73 15.72
C ALA A 873 -78.24 -13.75 14.55
N ASN A 874 -77.51 -12.65 14.77
CA ASN A 874 -77.24 -11.67 13.70
C ASN A 874 -75.93 -10.92 13.98
N LEU A 875 -75.26 -10.45 12.93
CA LEU A 875 -74.05 -9.66 13.01
C LEU A 875 -74.24 -8.37 12.20
N THR A 876 -73.93 -7.23 12.81
CA THR A 876 -74.02 -5.92 12.17
C THR A 876 -72.70 -5.16 12.33
N PHE A 877 -72.21 -4.58 11.23
CA PHE A 877 -71.03 -3.71 11.24
C PHE A 877 -71.48 -2.26 11.02
N LEU A 878 -71.33 -1.43 12.05
CA LEU A 878 -71.75 -0.03 11.99
C LEU A 878 -70.76 0.76 11.12
N GLY A 879 -71.28 1.34 10.04
CA GLY A 879 -70.53 2.16 9.08
C GLY A 879 -70.22 1.48 7.75
N HIS A 880 -70.23 0.14 7.68
CA HIS A 880 -70.01 -0.63 6.44
C HIS A 880 -70.94 -1.88 6.44
N PRO A 881 -72.22 -1.74 6.06
CA PRO A 881 -73.20 -2.81 6.20
C PRO A 881 -72.95 -4.02 5.28
N ASP A 882 -72.16 -3.87 4.21
CA ASP A 882 -71.85 -4.93 3.25
C ASP A 882 -70.66 -5.82 3.65
N THR A 883 -70.01 -5.54 4.79
CA THR A 883 -68.84 -6.30 5.25
C THR A 883 -69.27 -7.68 5.78
N GLN A 884 -68.91 -8.74 5.05
CA GLN A 884 -69.17 -10.12 5.47
C GLN A 884 -67.98 -10.70 6.24
N CYS A 885 -68.22 -11.16 7.47
CA CYS A 885 -67.23 -11.93 8.24
C CYS A 885 -67.27 -13.41 7.84
N THR A 886 -66.12 -14.06 7.80
CA THR A 886 -66.01 -15.50 7.50
C THR A 886 -65.91 -16.34 8.77
N PRO A 887 -66.56 -17.52 8.86
CA PRO A 887 -67.53 -18.09 7.93
C PRO A 887 -68.95 -17.52 8.12
N ALA A 888 -69.63 -17.14 7.04
CA ALA A 888 -70.99 -16.58 7.12
C ALA A 888 -72.08 -17.63 7.44
N GLY A 889 -71.83 -18.91 7.11
CA GLY A 889 -72.79 -20.01 7.31
C GLY A 889 -73.06 -20.41 8.76
N THR A 890 -72.32 -19.85 9.72
CA THR A 890 -72.49 -20.11 11.16
C THR A 890 -73.36 -19.07 11.87
N LEU A 891 -73.87 -18.05 11.16
CA LEU A 891 -74.83 -17.07 11.69
C LEU A 891 -76.27 -17.58 11.47
N ASN A 892 -77.05 -17.64 12.54
CA ASN A 892 -78.41 -18.18 12.56
C ASN A 892 -78.61 -19.49 11.76
N PRO A 893 -77.84 -20.56 12.05
CA PRO A 893 -77.90 -21.80 11.27
C PRO A 893 -79.29 -22.46 11.26
N LEU A 894 -80.09 -22.26 12.31
CA LEU A 894 -81.47 -22.77 12.42
C LEU A 894 -82.51 -21.90 11.71
N LYS A 895 -82.11 -20.75 11.11
CA LYS A 895 -82.96 -19.80 10.38
C LYS A 895 -84.23 -19.36 11.14
N LEU A 896 -84.08 -19.14 12.44
CA LEU A 896 -85.18 -18.74 13.33
C LEU A 896 -85.50 -17.23 13.19
N GLN A 897 -86.78 -16.87 13.29
CA GLN A 897 -87.27 -15.48 13.19
C GLN A 897 -87.62 -14.92 14.58
N SER A 898 -87.57 -13.60 14.77
CA SER A 898 -87.96 -12.93 16.03
C SER A 898 -89.40 -12.44 15.98
N ALA A 899 -90.16 -12.65 17.06
CA ALA A 899 -91.54 -12.16 17.18
C ALA A 899 -91.60 -10.62 17.33
N SER A 900 -92.11 -9.92 16.31
CA SER A 900 -92.34 -8.47 16.35
C SER A 900 -93.66 -8.12 17.07
N PRO A 901 -93.71 -7.11 17.96
CA PRO A 901 -94.99 -6.56 18.41
C PRO A 901 -95.52 -5.54 17.39
N ALA A 902 -96.72 -5.78 16.87
CA ALA A 902 -97.49 -4.84 16.05
C ALA A 902 -98.41 -3.95 16.93
N GLY A 903 -98.22 -2.62 16.82
CA GLY A 903 -99.24 -1.56 16.75
C GLY A 903 -100.31 -1.32 17.85
N SER A 904 -100.29 -0.12 18.46
CA SER A 904 -101.51 0.70 18.66
C SER A 904 -101.21 2.19 18.91
N SER A 905 -101.78 3.02 18.03
CA SER A 905 -102.09 4.46 17.98
C SER A 905 -102.22 5.33 19.25
N LEU A 906 -101.54 6.51 19.21
CA LEU A 906 -101.94 7.93 19.53
C LEU A 906 -102.55 8.28 20.93
N PRO A 907 -102.55 9.56 21.41
CA PRO A 907 -101.94 10.83 20.95
C PRO A 907 -101.11 11.59 22.02
N ALA A 908 -100.51 12.72 21.62
CA ALA A 908 -99.90 13.73 22.50
C ALA A 908 -100.95 14.57 23.23
N ASP A 909 -100.76 14.88 24.52
CA ASP A 909 -100.61 16.26 25.04
C ASP A 909 -100.50 16.35 26.59
N GLN A 910 -99.89 17.46 27.03
CA GLN A 910 -100.00 18.15 28.33
C GLN A 910 -99.15 17.76 29.57
N ARG A 911 -98.05 18.52 29.62
CA ARG A 911 -97.35 19.17 30.75
C ARG A 911 -98.19 19.49 32.02
N ALA A 912 -97.64 19.12 33.18
CA ALA A 912 -97.52 19.90 34.43
C ALA A 912 -96.66 19.07 35.40
N GLY A 913 -95.74 19.58 36.23
CA GLY A 913 -95.57 20.92 36.74
C GLY A 913 -94.15 21.18 37.27
N ARG A 914 -93.97 22.45 37.61
CA ARG A 914 -92.76 23.17 38.02
C ARG A 914 -92.21 22.78 39.41
N ALA A 915 -90.89 22.99 39.50
CA ALA A 915 -90.15 23.65 40.60
C ALA A 915 -89.73 22.87 41.85
N ARG A 916 -88.41 22.83 42.07
CA ARG A 916 -87.64 23.52 43.15
C ARG A 916 -86.15 23.15 42.96
N ARG A 917 -85.26 24.08 42.58
CA ARG A 917 -84.49 25.07 43.39
C ARG A 917 -83.59 24.45 44.48
N PHE A 918 -82.39 25.04 44.53
CA PHE A 918 -81.27 25.01 45.51
C PHE A 918 -80.19 23.96 45.25
N HIS A 919 -78.96 24.30 44.83
CA HIS A 919 -77.85 25.15 45.34
C HIS A 919 -76.69 24.25 45.88
N PRO A 920 -75.45 24.78 46.03
CA PRO A 920 -74.26 24.24 45.37
C PRO A 920 -73.17 23.82 46.39
N GLU A 921 -71.98 23.50 45.86
CA GLU A 921 -70.63 23.75 46.41
C GLU A 921 -70.35 23.62 47.92
N GLU A 922 -69.30 22.85 48.24
CA GLU A 922 -68.02 23.30 48.84
C GLU A 922 -67.18 22.05 49.17
N GLU A 923 -65.94 21.91 48.69
CA GLU A 923 -64.71 22.38 49.38
C GLU A 923 -64.60 21.77 50.79
N ASP A 924 -63.51 21.19 51.26
CA ASP A 924 -62.11 21.08 50.83
C ASP A 924 -61.44 20.16 51.89
N GLN A 925 -60.12 19.96 51.79
CA GLN A 925 -59.21 19.48 52.85
C GLN A 925 -59.08 17.95 53.06
N VAL A 926 -57.89 17.35 53.24
CA VAL A 926 -56.52 17.84 53.47
C VAL A 926 -55.56 16.63 53.38
N MET A 927 -54.34 16.86 52.87
CA MET A 927 -53.01 16.32 53.29
C MET A 927 -52.86 14.83 53.71
N THR A 928 -51.76 14.09 53.52
CA THR A 928 -50.39 14.32 53.05
C THR A 928 -49.66 12.96 52.99
N LYS A 929 -48.60 12.92 52.16
CA LYS A 929 -47.26 12.31 52.37
C LYS A 929 -47.07 10.79 52.61
N SER A 930 -46.21 10.27 51.71
CA SER A 930 -45.04 9.41 51.97
C SER A 930 -45.33 7.97 52.42
N SER A 931 -44.49 6.95 52.24
CA SER A 931 -43.06 6.84 51.93
C SER A 931 -42.76 5.40 51.47
N ASN A 932 -41.53 5.21 50.96
CA ASN A 932 -40.89 3.95 50.61
C ASN A 932 -41.01 2.80 51.65
N GLY A 933 -40.95 1.56 51.14
CA GLY A 933 -40.10 0.52 51.77
C GLY A 933 -40.71 -0.87 52.05
N ARG A 934 -40.26 -1.84 51.24
CA ARG A 934 -39.82 -3.23 51.58
C ARG A 934 -40.77 -4.31 52.16
N THR A 935 -40.74 -5.45 51.45
CA THR A 935 -40.71 -6.88 51.86
C THR A 935 -41.91 -7.58 52.53
N THR A 936 -42.56 -8.48 51.75
CA THR A 936 -42.95 -9.92 51.98
C THR A 936 -43.44 -10.43 53.35
N PRO A 937 -44.06 -11.63 53.43
CA PRO A 937 -45.27 -12.14 52.77
C PRO A 937 -46.23 -12.84 53.80
N ALA A 938 -47.49 -13.12 53.46
CA ALA A 938 -48.32 -14.02 54.27
C ALA A 938 -49.31 -14.82 53.42
N VAL A 939 -49.44 -16.08 53.82
CA VAL A 939 -50.04 -17.24 53.15
C VAL A 939 -51.44 -17.52 53.70
N ALA A 940 -52.28 -18.12 52.84
CA ALA A 940 -53.48 -18.94 53.13
C ALA A 940 -54.73 -18.26 53.72
N ALA A 941 -55.81 -18.23 52.93
CA ALA A 941 -56.90 -19.22 53.05
C ALA A 941 -57.90 -19.03 51.90
N SER A 942 -57.92 -20.04 51.03
CA SER A 942 -58.97 -20.30 50.05
C SER A 942 -60.15 -20.95 50.76
N GLU A 943 -61.39 -20.61 50.39
CA GLU A 943 -62.43 -21.56 49.97
C GLU A 943 -63.61 -20.79 49.35
N ARG A 944 -63.60 -20.63 48.02
CA ARG A 944 -64.30 -21.48 47.03
C ARG A 944 -65.83 -21.26 46.97
N ARG A 945 -66.25 -20.12 46.41
CA ARG A 945 -67.36 -20.15 45.44
C ARG A 945 -66.76 -20.66 44.12
N LYS A 946 -67.03 -21.91 43.74
CA LYS A 946 -66.53 -22.45 42.46
C LYS A 946 -67.27 -21.75 41.32
N SER A 947 -66.65 -20.74 40.71
CA SER A 947 -67.05 -20.26 39.39
C SER A 947 -66.38 -21.11 38.33
N LEU A 948 -67.15 -21.56 37.35
CA LEU A 948 -66.62 -22.33 36.23
C LEU A 948 -66.34 -21.38 35.07
N LYS A 949 -65.10 -21.36 34.57
CA LYS A 949 -64.71 -20.55 33.41
C LYS A 949 -64.85 -21.37 32.13
N LEU A 950 -65.54 -20.80 31.14
CA LEU A 950 -65.68 -21.33 29.79
C LEU A 950 -64.88 -20.44 28.84
N ASP A 951 -63.80 -21.00 28.28
CA ASP A 951 -62.90 -20.34 27.33
C ASP A 951 -62.53 -21.29 26.18
N CYS A 952 -62.31 -20.71 25.00
CA CYS A 952 -61.90 -21.38 23.77
C CYS A 952 -60.48 -21.97 23.88
N LEU A 953 -59.53 -21.20 24.43
CA LEU A 953 -58.11 -21.63 24.52
C LEU A 953 -57.89 -22.72 25.58
N LEU A 954 -58.76 -22.78 26.59
CA LEU A 954 -58.73 -23.81 27.63
C LEU A 954 -59.40 -25.13 27.16
N GLY A 955 -59.97 -25.17 25.96
CA GLY A 955 -60.66 -26.35 25.40
C GLY A 955 -62.02 -26.65 26.03
N SER A 956 -62.46 -25.83 26.98
CA SER A 956 -63.76 -25.97 27.67
C SER A 956 -64.97 -25.61 26.80
N ALA A 957 -64.77 -24.83 25.74
CA ALA A 957 -65.78 -24.51 24.72
C ALA A 957 -65.20 -24.74 23.32
N ARG A 958 -66.00 -25.26 22.40
CA ARG A 958 -65.71 -25.33 20.96
C ARG A 958 -66.10 -24.02 20.32
N CYS A 959 -65.11 -23.32 19.78
CA CYS A 959 -65.28 -21.98 19.27
C CYS A 959 -65.12 -21.89 17.76
N VAL A 960 -65.89 -20.97 17.17
CA VAL A 960 -65.81 -20.60 15.75
C VAL A 960 -65.05 -19.29 15.66
N LEU A 961 -64.11 -19.19 14.72
CA LEU A 961 -63.37 -17.95 14.48
C LEU A 961 -64.13 -17.09 13.46
N PHE A 962 -64.65 -15.95 13.89
CA PHE A 962 -65.14 -14.93 12.98
C PHE A 962 -64.00 -14.02 12.58
N GLN A 963 -63.63 -14.05 11.31
CA GLN A 963 -62.64 -13.15 10.73
C GLN A 963 -63.35 -12.05 9.94
N CYS A 964 -63.30 -10.82 10.46
CA CYS A 964 -63.96 -9.66 9.89
C CYS A 964 -62.90 -8.71 9.27
N PRO A 965 -62.92 -8.44 7.96
CA PRO A 965 -61.99 -7.49 7.35
C PRO A 965 -62.28 -6.06 7.81
N LEU A 966 -61.26 -5.35 8.28
CA LEU A 966 -61.37 -3.94 8.64
C LEU A 966 -61.02 -3.09 7.41
N HIS A 967 -62.05 -2.63 6.70
CA HIS A 967 -61.87 -1.67 5.61
C HIS A 967 -61.38 -0.31 6.16
N SER A 968 -60.77 0.50 5.29
CA SER A 968 -60.15 1.78 5.69
C SER A 968 -61.06 2.65 6.55
N PHE A 969 -60.67 2.86 7.80
CA PHE A 969 -61.38 3.73 8.75
C PHE A 969 -60.39 4.64 9.48
N THR A 970 -60.89 5.82 9.86
CA THR A 970 -60.22 6.78 10.74
C THR A 970 -61.11 6.98 11.97
N GLY A 971 -60.53 7.01 13.18
CA GLY A 971 -61.30 7.10 14.42
C GLY A 971 -61.66 5.72 14.97
N GLN A 972 -62.93 5.29 14.84
CA GLN A 972 -63.41 4.04 15.46
C GLN A 972 -64.29 3.22 14.50
N ALA A 973 -64.15 1.90 14.54
CA ALA A 973 -65.01 0.95 13.86
C ALA A 973 -65.72 0.06 14.89
N VAL A 974 -67.04 -0.12 14.74
CA VAL A 974 -67.88 -0.83 15.73
C VAL A 974 -68.60 -2.02 15.09
N LEU A 975 -68.38 -3.21 15.64
CA LEU A 975 -69.02 -4.45 15.25
C LEU A 975 -69.94 -4.95 16.37
N LYS A 976 -71.18 -5.33 16.06
CA LYS A 976 -72.16 -5.86 17.02
C LYS A 976 -72.63 -7.25 16.61
N ILE A 977 -72.55 -8.21 17.53
CA ILE A 977 -73.08 -9.56 17.36
C ILE A 977 -74.24 -9.74 18.34
N HIS A 978 -75.44 -9.92 17.79
CA HIS A 978 -76.65 -10.25 18.53
C HIS A 978 -76.72 -11.76 18.72
N ALA A 979 -76.84 -12.20 19.96
CA ALA A 979 -76.82 -13.62 20.29
C ALA A 979 -77.81 -13.96 21.41
N ARG A 980 -78.02 -15.25 21.64
CA ARG A 980 -78.86 -15.76 22.73
C ARG A 980 -78.16 -16.89 23.47
N LEU A 981 -78.32 -16.89 24.79
CA LEU A 981 -77.87 -17.97 25.67
C LEU A 981 -78.79 -19.18 25.50
N TRP A 982 -78.23 -20.37 25.32
CA TRP A 982 -79.03 -21.59 25.14
C TRP A 982 -79.45 -22.18 26.50
N ASN A 983 -80.56 -21.70 27.07
CA ASN A 983 -80.96 -22.04 28.45
C ASN A 983 -81.04 -23.55 28.71
N GLY A 984 -81.53 -24.35 27.75
CA GLY A 984 -81.65 -25.81 27.90
C GLY A 984 -80.33 -26.50 28.22
N SER A 985 -79.22 -26.08 27.59
CA SER A 985 -77.89 -26.64 27.82
C SER A 985 -77.36 -26.30 29.20
N PHE A 986 -77.61 -25.07 29.66
CA PHE A 986 -77.16 -24.61 30.97
C PHE A 986 -77.94 -25.26 32.12
N ILE A 987 -79.24 -25.52 31.94
CA ILE A 987 -80.06 -26.23 32.93
C ILE A 987 -79.61 -27.69 33.08
N GLU A 988 -79.30 -28.37 31.96
CA GLU A 988 -78.91 -29.78 31.99
C GLU A 988 -77.48 -30.00 32.51
N GLU A 989 -76.52 -29.22 32.03
CA GLU A 989 -75.09 -29.47 32.31
C GLU A 989 -74.60 -28.76 33.58
N PHE A 990 -75.23 -27.66 33.98
CA PHE A 990 -74.76 -26.84 35.11
C PHE A 990 -75.81 -26.60 36.22
N PRO A 991 -76.61 -27.61 36.65
CA PRO A 991 -77.64 -27.42 37.67
C PRO A 991 -77.07 -27.09 39.06
N SER A 992 -75.82 -27.47 39.34
CA SER A 992 -75.18 -27.32 40.66
C SER A 992 -74.11 -26.21 40.73
N VAL A 993 -73.99 -25.35 39.70
CA VAL A 993 -72.94 -24.32 39.61
C VAL A 993 -73.46 -22.95 40.05
N SER A 994 -72.74 -22.26 40.94
CA SER A 994 -73.19 -20.99 41.51
C SER A 994 -72.98 -19.77 40.60
N ALA A 995 -72.02 -19.83 39.68
CA ALA A 995 -71.73 -18.78 38.69
C ALA A 995 -70.86 -19.36 37.57
N LEU A 996 -71.16 -19.02 36.31
CA LEU A 996 -70.33 -19.33 35.15
C LEU A 996 -69.77 -18.04 34.55
N GLU A 997 -68.51 -18.07 34.12
CA GLU A 997 -67.84 -16.97 33.43
C GLU A 997 -67.45 -17.43 32.03
N LEU A 998 -68.09 -16.86 31.01
CA LEU A 998 -67.82 -17.14 29.60
C LEU A 998 -66.91 -16.06 29.02
N LEU A 999 -65.76 -16.45 28.46
CA LEU A 999 -64.79 -15.51 27.88
C LEU A 999 -64.86 -15.51 26.35
N VAL A 1000 -65.11 -14.33 25.78
CA VAL A 1000 -65.01 -14.07 24.33
C VAL A 1000 -63.75 -13.26 24.07
N ARG A 1001 -62.91 -13.69 23.11
CA ARG A 1001 -61.60 -13.06 22.83
C ARG A 1001 -61.58 -12.46 21.43
N ALA A 1002 -61.00 -11.27 21.31
CA ALA A 1002 -60.82 -10.58 20.03
C ALA A 1002 -59.37 -10.09 19.86
N ASN A 1003 -58.81 -10.19 18.67
CA ASN A 1003 -57.50 -9.61 18.34
C ASN A 1003 -57.46 -8.99 16.93
N ILE A 1004 -56.49 -8.11 16.69
CA ILE A 1004 -56.25 -7.49 15.39
C ILE A 1004 -54.98 -8.09 14.78
N THR A 1005 -55.08 -8.53 13.54
CA THR A 1005 -53.92 -8.98 12.74
C THR A 1005 -53.78 -8.11 11.51
N VAL A 1006 -52.57 -7.63 11.21
CA VAL A 1006 -52.27 -6.84 10.01
C VAL A 1006 -51.40 -7.67 9.07
N LYS A 1007 -51.81 -7.80 7.81
CA LYS A 1007 -50.97 -8.32 6.73
C LYS A 1007 -50.41 -7.14 5.94
N SER A 1008 -49.09 -6.97 5.96
CA SER A 1008 -48.36 -5.90 5.27
C SER A 1008 -47.16 -6.45 4.49
N SER A 1009 -46.75 -5.74 3.44
CA SER A 1009 -45.48 -5.95 2.73
C SER A 1009 -44.26 -5.40 3.51
N ILE A 1010 -44.49 -4.57 4.53
CA ILE A 1010 -43.44 -3.93 5.34
C ILE A 1010 -43.04 -4.86 6.49
N LYS A 1011 -41.77 -5.29 6.50
CA LYS A 1011 -41.24 -6.28 7.47
C LYS A 1011 -40.98 -5.73 8.87
N HIS A 1012 -40.84 -4.41 9.05
CA HIS A 1012 -40.43 -3.76 10.31
C HIS A 1012 -41.57 -3.00 11.01
N LEU A 1013 -42.79 -3.53 10.87
CA LEU A 1013 -44.00 -2.93 11.41
C LEU A 1013 -44.39 -3.59 12.73
N VAL A 1014 -44.52 -2.80 13.79
CA VAL A 1014 -44.82 -3.29 15.15
C VAL A 1014 -46.20 -2.81 15.59
N LEU A 1015 -47.04 -3.74 16.08
CA LEU A 1015 -48.38 -3.48 16.62
C LEU A 1015 -48.33 -3.44 18.15
N ARG A 1016 -48.99 -2.44 18.73
CA ARG A 1016 -49.06 -2.26 20.19
C ARG A 1016 -50.52 -2.37 20.63
N GLU A 1017 -50.82 -3.23 21.61
CA GLU A 1017 -52.15 -3.35 22.27
C GLU A 1017 -53.33 -3.83 21.38
N ALA A 1018 -53.08 -4.83 20.54
CA ALA A 1018 -54.04 -5.34 19.55
C ALA A 1018 -54.97 -6.48 20.00
N ALA A 1019 -55.22 -6.70 21.32
CA ALA A 1019 -56.06 -7.81 21.80
C ALA A 1019 -56.94 -7.45 23.01
N ALA A 1020 -58.17 -7.98 23.06
CA ALA A 1020 -59.16 -7.78 24.12
C ALA A 1020 -59.84 -9.09 24.57
N GLN A 1021 -60.26 -9.14 25.83
CA GLN A 1021 -61.01 -10.25 26.43
C GLN A 1021 -62.30 -9.70 27.06
N ILE A 1022 -63.45 -10.29 26.71
CA ILE A 1022 -64.78 -9.86 27.14
C ILE A 1022 -65.39 -10.97 27.99
N PRO A 1023 -65.52 -10.80 29.32
CA PRO A 1023 -66.19 -11.75 30.20
C PRO A 1023 -67.72 -11.53 30.23
N VAL A 1024 -68.48 -12.61 30.13
CA VAL A 1024 -69.94 -12.65 30.29
C VAL A 1024 -70.26 -13.56 31.49
N MET A 1025 -70.95 -13.01 32.49
CA MET A 1025 -71.28 -13.73 33.71
C MET A 1025 -72.69 -14.35 33.61
N ILE A 1026 -72.82 -15.63 33.91
CA ILE A 1026 -74.07 -16.39 33.77
C ILE A 1026 -74.44 -17.03 35.13
N TYR A 1027 -75.69 -16.88 35.56
CA TYR A 1027 -76.19 -17.35 36.86
C TYR A 1027 -77.51 -18.15 36.72
N PRO A 1028 -77.76 -19.15 37.60
CA PRO A 1028 -79.09 -19.75 37.71
C PRO A 1028 -80.07 -18.76 38.36
N GLU A 1029 -81.31 -18.69 37.88
CA GLU A 1029 -82.34 -17.82 38.47
C GLU A 1029 -82.83 -18.39 39.82
N PRO A 1030 -82.79 -17.64 40.95
CA PRO A 1030 -83.17 -18.15 42.26
C PRO A 1030 -84.70 -18.26 42.43
N GLY A 1031 -85.20 -19.50 42.51
CA GLY A 1031 -86.58 -19.81 42.91
C GLY A 1031 -86.78 -19.81 44.43
N LEU A 1032 -87.91 -19.25 44.88
CA LEU A 1032 -88.33 -19.18 46.29
C LEU A 1032 -88.59 -20.57 46.90
N ALA A 1033 -88.01 -20.76 48.09
CA ALA A 1033 -88.22 -21.82 49.08
C ALA A 1033 -87.54 -23.17 48.84
N ASP A 1034 -86.56 -23.48 49.70
CA ASP A 1034 -86.63 -24.70 50.50
C ASP A 1034 -86.04 -24.46 51.90
N GLN A 1035 -86.92 -24.55 52.88
CA GLN A 1035 -86.74 -24.25 54.29
C GLN A 1035 -86.40 -25.55 55.01
N TYR A 1036 -85.12 -25.89 55.20
CA TYR A 1036 -84.73 -27.13 55.88
C TYR A 1036 -84.70 -26.98 57.41
N TRP A 1037 -85.65 -27.65 58.07
CA TRP A 1037 -85.73 -27.86 59.50
C TRP A 1037 -84.73 -28.97 59.92
N ILE A 1038 -83.94 -28.76 60.97
CA ILE A 1038 -82.96 -29.76 61.45
C ILE A 1038 -83.68 -30.86 62.26
N PRO A 1039 -83.53 -32.16 61.91
CA PRO A 1039 -84.17 -33.27 62.62
C PRO A 1039 -83.69 -33.42 64.08
N TRP A 1040 -84.61 -33.59 65.03
CA TRP A 1040 -84.32 -33.69 66.47
C TRP A 1040 -83.34 -34.81 66.85
N TRP A 1041 -83.24 -35.88 66.06
CA TRP A 1041 -82.27 -36.97 66.29
C TRP A 1041 -80.82 -36.50 66.17
N ILE A 1042 -80.53 -35.47 65.35
CA ILE A 1042 -79.18 -34.90 65.24
C ILE A 1042 -78.83 -34.13 66.52
N ILE A 1043 -79.81 -33.46 67.13
CA ILE A 1043 -79.66 -32.85 68.46
C ILE A 1043 -79.47 -33.94 69.53
N LEU A 1044 -80.23 -35.04 69.46
CA LEU A 1044 -80.09 -36.18 70.38
C LEU A 1044 -78.72 -36.87 70.26
N ILE A 1045 -78.21 -37.06 69.03
CA ILE A 1045 -76.88 -37.63 68.78
C ILE A 1045 -75.79 -36.66 69.21
N ALA A 1046 -75.95 -35.35 68.99
CA ALA A 1046 -75.01 -34.35 69.48
C ALA A 1046 -74.99 -34.28 71.02
N ILE A 1047 -76.12 -34.45 71.69
CA ILE A 1047 -76.20 -34.53 73.15
C ILE A 1047 -75.57 -35.83 73.65
N LEU A 1048 -75.86 -36.98 73.03
CA LEU A 1048 -75.25 -38.27 73.42
C LEU A 1048 -73.74 -38.30 73.17
N ALA A 1049 -73.27 -37.79 72.03
CA ALA A 1049 -71.85 -37.64 71.72
C ALA A 1049 -71.17 -36.61 72.65
N GLY A 1050 -71.87 -35.53 72.98
CA GLY A 1050 -71.42 -34.52 73.94
C GLY A 1050 -71.29 -35.07 75.35
N ILE A 1051 -72.25 -35.89 75.82
CA ILE A 1051 -72.19 -36.56 77.12
C ILE A 1051 -71.12 -37.65 77.11
N LEU A 1052 -70.94 -38.37 76.01
CA LEU A 1052 -69.90 -39.40 75.91
C LEU A 1052 -68.50 -38.78 75.86
N LEU A 1053 -68.33 -37.65 75.16
CA LEU A 1053 -67.10 -36.87 75.20
C LEU A 1053 -66.87 -36.25 76.59
N LEU A 1054 -67.89 -35.67 77.21
CA LEU A 1054 -67.80 -35.08 78.54
C LEU A 1054 -67.48 -36.13 79.61
N THR A 1055 -68.09 -37.32 79.56
CA THR A 1055 -67.78 -38.40 80.50
C THR A 1055 -66.37 -38.95 80.27
N LEU A 1056 -65.90 -39.06 79.04
CA LEU A 1056 -64.52 -39.44 78.73
C LEU A 1056 -63.51 -38.37 79.20
N LEU A 1057 -63.87 -37.10 79.05
CA LEU A 1057 -63.05 -35.95 79.47
C LEU A 1057 -63.06 -35.77 80.99
N VAL A 1058 -64.19 -36.00 81.67
CA VAL A 1058 -64.28 -36.03 83.14
C VAL A 1058 -63.56 -37.26 83.70
N CYS A 1059 -63.61 -38.42 83.03
CA CYS A 1059 -62.84 -39.60 83.44
C CYS A 1059 -61.33 -39.38 83.25
N LEU A 1060 -60.90 -38.71 82.17
CA LEU A 1060 -59.52 -38.24 82.00
C LEU A 1060 -59.11 -37.21 83.05
N LEU A 1061 -59.93 -36.20 83.32
CA LEU A 1061 -59.65 -35.16 84.32
C LEU A 1061 -59.73 -35.66 85.76
N TRP A 1062 -60.49 -36.73 86.05
CA TRP A 1062 -60.52 -37.41 87.34
C TRP A 1062 -59.30 -38.31 87.53
N LYS A 1063 -58.85 -39.03 86.48
CA LYS A 1063 -57.59 -39.80 86.51
C LYS A 1063 -56.34 -38.89 86.55
N CYS A 1064 -56.46 -37.64 86.10
CA CYS A 1064 -55.40 -36.63 86.16
C CYS A 1064 -55.52 -35.67 87.37
N GLY A 1065 -56.40 -35.93 88.34
CA GLY A 1065 -56.39 -35.24 89.64
C GLY A 1065 -56.96 -33.80 89.68
N PHE A 1066 -57.81 -33.40 88.73
CA PHE A 1066 -58.35 -32.02 88.69
C PHE A 1066 -59.49 -31.75 89.69
N PHE A 1067 -60.10 -32.79 90.28
CA PHE A 1067 -60.96 -32.65 91.47
C PHE A 1067 -60.14 -32.81 92.76
N GLN A 1068 -59.27 -31.83 93.04
CA GLN A 1068 -59.09 -31.28 94.39
C GLN A 1068 -58.15 -30.05 94.35
N ARG A 1069 -58.68 -28.93 94.86
CA ARG A 1069 -58.04 -27.60 95.07
C ARG A 1069 -58.01 -26.70 93.82
N GLY A 1070 -58.15 -25.38 93.94
CA GLY A 1070 -58.23 -24.54 95.14
C GLY A 1070 -58.78 -23.17 94.78
N HIS A 1071 -59.48 -22.61 95.77
CA HIS A 1071 -60.24 -21.37 95.78
C HIS A 1071 -59.52 -20.14 95.20
N HIS A 1072 -60.25 -19.46 94.31
CA HIS A 1072 -60.50 -18.02 94.27
C HIS A 1072 -59.71 -17.10 95.22
N LYS A 1073 -58.99 -16.12 94.67
CA LYS A 1073 -58.93 -14.73 95.17
C LYS A 1073 -58.25 -13.80 94.15
N ASP A 1074 -58.88 -12.67 93.90
CA ASP A 1074 -58.27 -11.48 93.30
C ASP A 1074 -57.04 -11.02 94.10
N LYS A 1075 -55.99 -10.54 93.39
CA LYS A 1075 -55.06 -9.45 93.78
C LYS A 1075 -53.99 -9.15 92.70
N LEU A 1076 -53.79 -7.86 92.39
CA LEU A 1076 -52.69 -7.19 91.63
C LEU A 1076 -51.29 -7.33 92.33
N PRO A 1077 -50.14 -6.73 91.87
CA PRO A 1077 -49.44 -6.59 90.56
C PRO A 1077 -47.92 -7.01 90.56
N GLN A 1078 -47.26 -6.94 89.37
CA GLN A 1078 -45.83 -6.61 89.04
C GLN A 1078 -44.57 -7.58 89.11
N TYR A 1079 -43.86 -7.62 87.95
CA TYR A 1079 -42.39 -7.53 87.63
C TYR A 1079 -41.41 -8.73 87.34
N HIS A 1080 -40.68 -8.56 86.20
CA HIS A 1080 -39.24 -8.86 85.85
C HIS A 1080 -38.79 -10.33 85.58
N ALA A 1081 -37.79 -10.67 84.73
CA ALA A 1081 -36.95 -10.02 83.70
C ALA A 1081 -36.09 -11.11 82.96
N VAL A 1082 -35.24 -10.67 82.00
CA VAL A 1082 -33.99 -11.31 81.43
C VAL A 1082 -34.17 -12.09 80.10
N LYS A 1083 -33.32 -12.03 79.04
CA LYS A 1083 -32.35 -11.09 78.37
C LYS A 1083 -31.78 -11.86 77.12
N ILE A 1084 -31.72 -11.20 75.93
CA ILE A 1084 -30.59 -11.02 74.93
C ILE A 1084 -29.93 -12.30 74.29
N PRO A 1085 -29.25 -12.37 73.09
CA PRO A 1085 -28.76 -11.39 72.04
C PRO A 1085 -29.08 -11.71 70.54
N ARG A 1086 -28.96 -10.77 69.56
CA ARG A 1086 -27.84 -10.38 68.60
C ARG A 1086 -27.35 -11.52 67.67
N GLU A 1087 -26.95 -11.40 66.38
CA GLU A 1087 -26.52 -10.30 65.48
C GLU A 1087 -26.18 -10.86 64.06
N LEU A 1088 -26.02 -9.95 63.07
CA LEU A 1088 -24.99 -9.87 61.98
C LEU A 1088 -24.90 -10.85 60.75
N ARG A 1089 -24.93 -10.23 59.54
CA ARG A 1089 -23.99 -10.32 58.36
C ARG A 1089 -23.69 -11.71 57.72
N PRO A 1090 -22.94 -11.86 56.59
CA PRO A 1090 -22.54 -10.98 55.46
C PRO A 1090 -22.63 -11.69 54.04
N GLN A 1091 -22.48 -10.99 52.90
CA GLN A 1091 -21.37 -10.98 51.89
C GLN A 1091 -21.06 -12.20 50.97
N PHE A 1092 -20.93 -11.86 49.66
CA PHE A 1092 -19.89 -12.18 48.65
C PHE A 1092 -19.75 -13.54 47.91
N GLN A 1093 -19.23 -13.39 46.68
CA GLN A 1093 -18.46 -14.26 45.74
C GLN A 1093 -19.21 -14.83 44.51
N THR A 1094 -18.85 -14.51 43.25
CA THR A 1094 -17.69 -14.95 42.37
C THR A 1094 -17.63 -16.49 42.24
N GLU A 1095 -17.34 -17.17 41.13
CA GLU A 1095 -16.86 -16.88 39.77
C GLU A 1095 -17.05 -18.14 38.87
N LYS A 1096 -16.50 -18.08 37.64
CA LYS A 1096 -16.59 -18.89 36.42
C LYS A 1096 -16.32 -20.43 36.43
N SER A 1097 -16.95 -21.06 35.42
CA SER A 1097 -16.52 -22.14 34.48
C SER A 1097 -16.11 -23.55 34.95
N GLY A 1098 -16.40 -24.54 34.09
CA GLY A 1098 -15.46 -25.64 33.78
C GLY A 1098 -15.67 -26.99 34.50
N CYS A 1099 -15.65 -28.04 33.69
CA CYS A 1099 -15.75 -29.49 33.96
C CYS A 1099 -14.49 -30.03 34.73
N VAL A 1100 -14.40 -31.19 35.41
CA VAL A 1100 -14.45 -32.61 34.96
C VAL A 1100 -14.32 -33.60 36.16
N HIS A 1101 -14.81 -34.83 35.96
CA HIS A 1101 -14.69 -36.14 36.66
C HIS A 1101 -13.62 -36.45 37.76
N LYS A 1102 -14.13 -37.23 38.74
CA LYS A 1102 -13.64 -38.43 39.50
C LYS A 1102 -12.18 -38.52 40.04
N LYS A 1103 -12.13 -38.74 41.36
CA LYS A 1103 -11.00 -38.91 42.32
C LYS A 1103 -10.01 -40.05 42.02
N GLU A 1104 -8.74 -39.85 42.40
CA GLU A 1104 -8.09 -40.50 43.57
C GLU A 1104 -6.71 -39.88 43.89
N TRP A 1105 -6.11 -40.26 45.03
CA TRP A 1105 -5.17 -39.47 45.85
C TRP A 1105 -3.70 -39.39 45.35
N ALA A 1106 -3.16 -38.16 45.44
CA ALA A 1106 -1.81 -37.67 45.83
C ALA A 1106 -0.49 -38.20 45.19
N THR A 1107 0.30 -37.32 44.55
CA THR A 1107 1.57 -36.67 45.03
C THR A 1107 2.54 -36.19 43.91
N HIS A 1108 3.19 -35.03 44.14
CA HIS A 1108 4.40 -34.38 43.53
C HIS A 1108 4.37 -33.89 42.05
N TRP A 1109 4.43 -32.56 41.75
CA TRP A 1109 5.58 -31.61 41.58
C TRP A 1109 6.61 -32.10 40.55
N SER A 1110 6.98 -31.42 39.45
CA SER A 1110 7.09 -29.98 39.13
C SER A 1110 6.98 -29.69 37.60
N ASP A 1111 7.18 -28.42 37.22
CA ASP A 1111 7.44 -27.82 35.88
C ASP A 1111 6.19 -27.25 35.19
N GLY A 1112 6.15 -25.99 34.73
CA GLY A 1112 7.20 -25.12 34.20
C GLY A 1112 6.72 -24.66 32.83
N THR A 1113 5.81 -23.67 32.79
CA THR A 1113 6.07 -22.32 32.26
C THR A 1113 6.75 -22.30 30.90
N LEU A 1114 6.00 -21.77 29.93
CA LEU A 1114 6.52 -20.93 28.86
C LEU A 1114 7.39 -19.80 29.40
#